data_AF-A0A949G104-F1
#
_entry.id   AF-A0A949G104-F1
#
_cell.length_a   1.000
_cell.length_b   1.000
_cell.length_c   1.000
_cell.angle_alpha   90.00
_cell.angle_beta   90.00
_cell.angle_gamma   90.00
#
_symmetry.space_group_name_H-M   'P 1'
#
loop_
_entity.id
_entity.type
_entity.pdbx_description
1 polymer ?
#
loop_
_entity_poly.entity_id
_entity_poly.type
_entity_poly.pdbx_seq_one_letter_code
_entity_poly.pdbx_strand_id
1 'polypeptide(L)'
;MPGFRIVAPAVWAAVVVLATLVVPEAFGATSTWVSRGTDGALSYRAQSDGDRIPDFSMVGYGAGWVDLPATPPVVVTVTATTGDATSRIQTAINSVAALPIQANGFRGTVQLAPGDYEIAGQLKIAASGVVLRGSGRDLTSGSASRLIATGTSTRDVISIGSTSAGPNYSGFSKVAIADSRVPVGATSFTVASTAGLSVGHTINVNWTSNQAWINANNMHLLDNPWQPGDRQQNSDRVITRIEGNRIFVDAPITSAIETIYGGGTIQRYNGFTSGGRITNVGVENLVGQSLAARDELNEARAWSFVGVEAAENVFIRQIEARYFPYSATLAAADSKFVTTSEARSVLATGTITGSRRYTYNVEDGQLVLVADATASEGRHDFVTGSNVTGPSVFVSGTATSANSDTGPHHRWASGILFDNISVSGDQINIRDRGNMGTGHGWAGANSVVWNAKADGFIVQNPPTATNWLIGSVGTLVTEGGKVGTYDSLGTRVSLGDTTTNPTDSLYKAQLAERRATGVDLRFWVGDQGTSWTSGTGGWTNWSRTLGTRTNSSAPSARTDVVFNVTGSTALTMRPGVATAVNSVQFDAPTASLTLRVGGTNGQLTVGGNGITVFSGSQTITGDAGGSGATGDVLLAGSQTWEVRGTSQLVVNARLGPTVSIGTLQKTGSGTLTLTANSGGVNAFKASWSLAEGTTRLTNADAFGWSYNDARVASGATLQLAGVGLGLANGTLTLGGMGVSGSGGALRSLSGTGSLAAGTGAVVLTTGSTGIGVDAGILTIARTISGSGGLVKTGSGRLVLAAANSYSGGTTLLAGTVEASSAAALASGSSAGRITIVGGTVTLPAD
;
A
#
# COMPACT_ATOMS: atom_id res chain seq x y z
N MET A 1 9.66 16.70 82.83
CA MET A 1 10.83 15.88 82.40
C MET A 1 10.50 14.43 82.72
N PRO A 2 10.73 13.48 81.80
CA PRO A 2 9.66 13.09 80.87
C PRO A 2 9.25 11.61 80.96
N GLY A 3 8.05 11.33 80.42
CA GLY A 3 7.55 10.01 80.05
C GLY A 3 6.33 10.16 79.15
N PHE A 4 6.53 10.58 77.90
CA PHE A 4 5.48 10.76 76.90
C PHE A 4 5.24 9.45 76.13
N ARG A 5 3.95 9.06 76.04
CA ARG A 5 3.15 8.36 75.00
C ARG A 5 3.92 7.61 73.86
N ILE A 6 3.41 6.52 73.27
CA ILE A 6 2.31 6.51 72.28
C ILE A 6 1.96 5.03 71.94
N VAL A 7 0.66 4.77 71.79
CA VAL A 7 0.04 3.55 71.25
C VAL A 7 0.45 3.34 69.78
N ALA A 8 0.94 2.15 69.43
CA ALA A 8 1.31 1.80 68.06
C ALA A 8 0.08 1.79 67.14
N PRO A 9 0.10 2.44 65.96
CA PRO A 9 -0.97 2.34 64.98
C PRO A 9 -0.74 1.13 64.06
N ALA A 10 -1.84 0.48 63.69
CA ALA A 10 -1.89 -0.49 62.60
C ALA A 10 -1.49 0.19 61.27
N VAL A 11 -0.45 -0.32 60.62
CA VAL A 11 -0.04 0.12 59.29
C VAL A 11 -0.96 -0.53 58.27
N TRP A 12 -1.96 0.22 57.81
CA TRP A 12 -2.61 -0.05 56.53
C TRP A 12 -1.59 0.29 55.43
N ALA A 13 -1.07 -0.72 54.74
CA ALA A 13 -0.30 -0.50 53.51
C ALA A 13 -1.26 0.08 52.46
N ALA A 14 -1.23 1.40 52.27
CA ALA A 14 -1.94 2.06 51.20
C ALA A 14 -1.38 1.57 49.86
N VAL A 15 -2.19 0.85 49.09
CA VAL A 15 -1.97 0.66 47.67
C VAL A 15 -2.04 2.03 47.02
N VAL A 16 -0.89 2.62 46.70
CA VAL A 16 -0.82 3.80 45.85
C VAL A 16 -1.18 3.33 44.44
N VAL A 17 -2.48 3.40 44.12
CA VAL A 17 -2.90 3.46 42.72
C VAL A 17 -2.42 4.82 42.21
N LEU A 18 -1.26 4.84 41.55
CA LEU A 18 -0.86 5.96 40.72
C LEU A 18 -1.87 6.03 39.57
N ALA A 19 -2.97 6.76 39.78
CA ALA A 19 -3.76 7.28 38.69
C ALA A 19 -2.87 8.28 37.96
N THR A 20 -2.19 7.82 36.91
CA THR A 20 -1.56 8.71 35.94
C THR A 20 -2.65 9.60 35.40
N LEU A 21 -2.63 10.88 35.80
CA LEU A 21 -3.41 11.91 35.14
C LEU A 21 -2.87 11.98 33.70
N VAL A 22 -3.55 11.31 32.77
CA VAL A 22 -3.27 11.46 31.34
C VAL A 22 -3.74 12.85 30.98
N VAL A 23 -2.83 13.82 31.02
CA VAL A 23 -3.04 15.08 30.32
C VAL A 23 -3.15 14.70 28.84
N PRO A 24 -4.24 15.01 28.13
CA PRO A 24 -4.30 14.77 26.70
C PRO A 24 -3.12 15.50 26.06
N GLU A 25 -2.18 14.75 25.48
CA GLU A 25 -1.16 15.36 24.64
C GLU A 25 -1.90 16.06 23.48
N ALA A 26 -1.59 17.33 23.25
CA ALA A 26 -2.26 18.10 22.21
C ALA A 26 -1.85 17.56 20.84
N PHE A 27 -2.80 16.99 20.11
CA PHE A 27 -2.67 16.75 18.68
C PHE A 27 -2.75 18.08 17.95
N GLY A 28 -1.71 18.41 17.17
CA GLY A 28 -1.57 19.74 16.56
C GLY A 28 -1.59 19.74 15.03
N ALA A 29 -1.52 18.57 14.38
CA ALA A 29 -1.35 18.47 12.94
C ALA A 29 -2.19 17.34 12.31
N THR A 30 -2.48 17.46 11.02
CA THR A 30 -3.04 16.39 10.17
C THR A 30 -1.97 15.96 9.19
N SER A 31 -1.76 14.66 9.01
CA SER A 31 -0.75 14.19 8.06
C SER A 31 -1.19 14.39 6.60
N THR A 32 -0.23 14.75 5.75
CA THR A 32 -0.40 14.85 4.31
C THR A 32 -0.29 13.50 3.58
N TRP A 33 0.15 12.45 4.29
CA TRP A 33 0.38 11.11 3.72
C TRP A 33 -0.81 10.17 3.92
N VAL A 34 -1.36 10.16 5.14
CA VAL A 34 -2.62 9.51 5.46
C VAL A 34 -3.43 10.42 6.37
N SER A 35 -4.67 10.73 5.99
CA SER A 35 -5.58 11.54 6.80
C SER A 35 -7.02 11.08 6.59
N ARG A 36 -7.93 11.47 7.48
CA ARG A 36 -9.36 11.25 7.23
C ARG A 36 -9.92 12.26 6.24
N GLY A 37 -10.54 11.75 5.18
CA GLY A 37 -11.34 12.52 4.24
C GLY A 37 -12.66 13.02 4.87
N THR A 38 -13.38 13.85 4.11
CA THR A 38 -14.67 14.41 4.54
C THR A 38 -15.77 13.36 4.70
N ASP A 39 -15.60 12.18 4.11
CA ASP A 39 -16.43 10.99 4.25
C ASP A 39 -15.99 10.08 5.43
N GLY A 40 -15.06 10.57 6.25
CA GLY A 40 -14.46 9.85 7.37
C GLY A 40 -13.51 8.73 6.96
N ALA A 41 -13.15 8.58 5.69
CA ALA A 41 -12.29 7.51 5.18
C ALA A 41 -10.82 7.84 5.31
N LEU A 42 -9.96 6.84 5.45
CA LEU A 42 -8.54 7.07 5.26
C LEU A 42 -8.26 7.37 3.79
N SER A 43 -7.77 8.58 3.54
CA SER A 43 -7.24 9.03 2.26
C SER A 43 -5.73 8.83 2.25
N TYR A 44 -5.21 8.27 1.16
CA TYR A 44 -3.80 7.95 1.01
C TYR A 44 -3.21 8.79 -0.11
N ARG A 45 -2.15 9.53 0.20
CA ARG A 45 -1.35 10.20 -0.82
C ARG A 45 -0.38 9.21 -1.45
N ALA A 46 -0.51 9.04 -2.76
CA ALA A 46 0.50 8.34 -3.56
C ALA A 46 1.60 9.31 -4.04
N GLN A 47 2.81 8.78 -4.17
CA GLN A 47 3.92 9.42 -4.86
C GLN A 47 3.74 9.34 -6.38
N SER A 48 4.57 10.06 -7.13
CA SER A 48 4.51 10.09 -8.60
C SER A 48 4.77 8.73 -9.26
N ASP A 49 5.47 7.83 -8.56
CA ASP A 49 5.74 6.46 -8.98
C ASP A 49 4.70 5.44 -8.47
N GLY A 50 3.64 5.93 -7.82
CA GLY A 50 2.54 5.15 -7.28
C GLY A 50 2.75 4.63 -5.86
N ASP A 51 3.94 4.77 -5.28
CA ASP A 51 4.21 4.29 -3.92
C ASP A 51 3.38 5.07 -2.91
N ARG A 52 2.85 4.37 -1.91
CA ARG A 52 2.10 4.98 -0.80
C ARG A 52 2.34 4.21 0.49
N ILE A 53 2.00 4.83 1.61
CA ILE A 53 1.93 4.15 2.90
C ILE A 53 1.01 2.91 2.76
N PRO A 54 1.50 1.69 3.03
CA PRO A 54 0.68 0.48 2.94
C PRO A 54 -0.52 0.48 3.90
N ASP A 55 -1.51 -0.33 3.59
CA ASP A 55 -2.50 -0.78 4.58
C ASP A 55 -1.89 -1.90 5.43
N PHE A 56 -1.63 -1.61 6.70
CA PHE A 56 -1.03 -2.55 7.65
C PHE A 56 -2.07 -3.36 8.43
N SER A 57 -3.36 -3.21 8.14
CA SER A 57 -4.41 -3.84 8.94
C SER A 57 -4.52 -5.35 8.79
N MET A 58 -3.93 -5.95 7.74
CA MET A 58 -4.01 -7.38 7.46
C MET A 58 -2.85 -8.18 8.09
N VAL A 59 -2.61 -7.97 9.38
CA VAL A 59 -1.60 -8.65 10.17
C VAL A 59 -2.19 -9.32 11.41
N GLY A 60 -1.42 -10.21 12.02
CA GLY A 60 -1.81 -10.92 13.24
C GLY A 60 -2.86 -12.01 13.03
N TYR A 61 -3.25 -12.65 14.13
CA TYR A 61 -4.21 -13.74 14.20
C TYR A 61 -5.48 -13.47 13.38
N GLY A 62 -5.89 -14.44 12.56
CA GLY A 62 -7.08 -14.33 11.73
C GLY A 62 -7.01 -13.20 10.70
N ALA A 63 -5.79 -12.77 10.36
CA ALA A 63 -5.50 -11.63 9.50
C ALA A 63 -6.19 -10.33 9.96
N GLY A 64 -6.40 -10.19 11.27
CA GLY A 64 -7.13 -9.07 11.89
C GLY A 64 -8.64 -9.05 11.64
N TRP A 65 -9.23 -10.01 10.93
CA TRP A 65 -10.69 -10.06 10.71
C TRP A 65 -11.49 -10.40 11.96
N VAL A 66 -10.87 -11.13 12.87
CA VAL A 66 -11.48 -11.58 14.13
C VAL A 66 -10.63 -11.10 15.30
N ASP A 67 -11.26 -10.96 16.45
CA ASP A 67 -10.53 -10.74 17.70
C ASP A 67 -9.77 -12.00 18.11
N LEU A 68 -8.83 -11.83 19.03
CA LEU A 68 -8.17 -12.98 19.64
C LEU A 68 -9.23 -13.89 20.28
N PRO A 69 -9.14 -15.21 20.08
CA PRO A 69 -10.17 -16.13 20.53
C PRO A 69 -10.25 -16.14 22.06
N ALA A 70 -11.46 -16.36 22.57
CA ALA A 70 -11.61 -16.79 23.96
C ALA A 70 -10.88 -18.12 24.15
N THR A 71 -10.32 -18.35 25.33
CA THR A 71 -9.60 -19.59 25.61
C THR A 71 -10.52 -20.80 25.42
N PRO A 72 -10.11 -21.81 24.63
CA PRO A 72 -10.84 -23.06 24.50
C PRO A 72 -11.00 -23.79 25.83
N PRO A 73 -11.97 -24.71 25.96
CA PRO A 73 -12.16 -25.49 27.18
C PRO A 73 -10.86 -26.16 27.66
N VAL A 74 -10.64 -26.13 28.97
CA VAL A 74 -9.54 -26.87 29.61
C VAL A 74 -9.84 -28.35 29.51
N VAL A 75 -8.91 -29.08 28.90
CA VAL A 75 -8.98 -30.54 28.73
C VAL A 75 -8.17 -31.25 29.79
N VAL A 76 -7.01 -30.68 30.13
CA VAL A 76 -6.07 -31.25 31.08
C VAL A 76 -5.45 -30.15 31.92
N THR A 77 -5.38 -30.40 33.23
CA THR A 77 -4.68 -29.52 34.17
C THR A 77 -3.41 -30.22 34.66
N VAL A 78 -2.27 -29.56 34.51
CA VAL A 78 -0.99 -30.00 35.06
C VAL A 78 -0.72 -29.21 36.33
N THR A 79 -0.46 -29.90 37.43
CA THR A 79 -0.11 -29.28 38.72
C THR A 79 1.40 -29.18 38.89
N ALA A 80 1.85 -28.12 39.55
CA ALA A 80 3.25 -27.96 39.90
C ALA A 80 3.69 -29.02 40.93
N THR A 81 4.85 -29.62 40.68
CA THR A 81 5.51 -30.57 41.58
C THR A 81 7.01 -30.43 41.39
N THR A 82 7.79 -30.71 42.43
CA THR A 82 9.26 -30.62 42.40
C THR A 82 9.87 -31.44 41.25
N GLY A 83 10.98 -30.93 40.68
CA GLY A 83 11.73 -31.57 39.61
C GLY A 83 11.19 -31.32 38.21
N ASP A 84 11.94 -31.79 37.20
CA ASP A 84 11.68 -31.51 35.78
C ASP A 84 10.26 -31.89 35.34
N ALA A 85 9.52 -30.90 34.86
CA ALA A 85 8.16 -31.00 34.37
C ALA A 85 8.07 -31.19 32.85
N THR A 86 9.20 -31.18 32.13
CA THR A 86 9.22 -31.23 30.65
C THR A 86 8.34 -32.36 30.11
N SER A 87 8.60 -33.61 30.53
CA SER A 87 7.87 -34.78 30.02
C SER A 87 6.38 -34.75 30.42
N ARG A 88 6.06 -34.27 31.63
CA ARG A 88 4.68 -34.19 32.13
C ARG A 88 3.85 -33.20 31.32
N ILE A 89 4.38 -31.99 31.11
CA ILE A 89 3.70 -30.95 30.32
C ILE A 89 3.64 -31.37 28.85
N GLN A 90 4.71 -31.96 28.29
CA GLN A 90 4.68 -32.45 26.92
C GLN A 90 3.65 -33.57 26.72
N THR A 91 3.49 -34.47 27.70
CA THR A 91 2.44 -35.50 27.65
C THR A 91 1.04 -34.88 27.63
N ALA A 92 0.81 -33.82 28.40
CA ALA A 92 -0.45 -33.09 28.39
C ALA A 92 -0.69 -32.36 27.05
N ILE A 93 0.35 -31.76 26.46
CA ILE A 93 0.27 -31.17 25.11
C ILE A 93 -0.08 -32.26 24.09
N ASN A 94 0.57 -33.41 24.16
CA ASN A 94 0.34 -34.53 23.24
C ASN A 94 -1.07 -35.11 23.38
N SER A 95 -1.63 -35.18 24.60
CA SER A 95 -2.98 -35.68 24.80
C SER A 95 -4.04 -34.74 24.21
N VAL A 96 -3.87 -33.42 24.34
CA VAL A 96 -4.73 -32.44 23.68
C VAL A 96 -4.55 -32.48 22.16
N ALA A 97 -3.31 -32.62 21.67
CA ALA A 97 -3.02 -32.75 20.24
C ALA A 97 -3.69 -33.97 19.59
N ALA A 98 -3.93 -35.04 20.34
CA ALA A 98 -4.59 -36.26 19.88
C ALA A 98 -6.13 -36.13 19.79
N LEU A 99 -6.74 -35.14 20.45
CA LEU A 99 -8.20 -34.93 20.40
C LEU A 99 -8.65 -34.39 19.05
N PRO A 100 -9.86 -34.71 18.56
CA PRO A 100 -10.38 -34.14 17.32
C PRO A 100 -10.46 -32.60 17.38
N ILE A 101 -10.25 -31.95 16.24
CA ILE A 101 -10.44 -30.49 16.12
C ILE A 101 -11.94 -30.18 16.22
N GLN A 102 -12.31 -29.20 17.05
CA GLN A 102 -13.68 -28.76 17.21
C GLN A 102 -14.04 -27.72 16.13
N ALA A 103 -15.32 -27.37 16.02
CA ALA A 103 -15.82 -26.41 15.04
C ALA A 103 -15.20 -25.00 15.16
N ASN A 104 -14.72 -24.64 16.36
CA ASN A 104 -14.01 -23.38 16.61
C ASN A 104 -12.52 -23.41 16.18
N GLY A 105 -12.03 -24.51 15.61
CA GLY A 105 -10.64 -24.66 15.18
C GLY A 105 -9.66 -25.09 16.28
N PHE A 106 -10.14 -25.41 17.49
CA PHE A 106 -9.32 -25.83 18.62
C PHE A 106 -9.61 -27.26 19.05
N ARG A 107 -8.59 -27.94 19.58
CA ARG A 107 -8.69 -29.25 20.24
C ARG A 107 -8.96 -29.09 21.74
N GLY A 108 -8.35 -28.07 22.35
CA GLY A 108 -8.56 -27.71 23.75
C GLY A 108 -7.34 -27.02 24.37
N THR A 109 -7.42 -26.81 25.68
CA THR A 109 -6.39 -26.11 26.46
C THR A 109 -5.71 -27.06 27.45
N VAL A 110 -4.37 -27.01 27.48
CA VAL A 110 -3.53 -27.49 28.59
C VAL A 110 -3.43 -26.35 29.61
N GLN A 111 -4.01 -26.53 30.80
CA GLN A 111 -3.94 -25.58 31.89
C GLN A 111 -2.78 -25.96 32.83
N LEU A 112 -1.87 -25.02 33.09
CA LEU A 112 -0.91 -25.12 34.18
C LEU A 112 -1.53 -24.48 35.41
N ALA A 113 -1.63 -25.20 36.52
CA ALA A 113 -2.01 -24.64 37.81
C ALA A 113 -0.95 -23.63 38.30
N PRO A 114 -1.25 -22.77 39.28
CA PRO A 114 -0.24 -21.92 39.90
C PRO A 114 0.95 -22.73 40.41
N GLY A 115 2.15 -22.18 40.27
CA GLY A 115 3.39 -22.77 40.78
C GLY A 115 4.54 -22.77 39.79
N ASP A 116 5.68 -23.29 40.26
CA ASP A 116 6.93 -23.37 39.52
C ASP A 116 7.07 -24.73 38.82
N TYR A 117 7.49 -24.68 37.56
CA TYR A 117 7.73 -25.84 36.71
C TYR A 117 9.16 -25.75 36.20
N GLU A 118 10.03 -26.64 36.66
CA GLU A 118 11.38 -26.78 36.10
C GLU A 118 11.30 -27.40 34.70
N ILE A 119 12.00 -26.83 33.72
CA ILE A 119 11.96 -27.26 32.32
C ILE A 119 13.39 -27.52 31.85
N ALA A 120 13.83 -28.77 31.95
CA ALA A 120 15.15 -29.19 31.48
C ALA A 120 15.20 -29.29 29.94
N GLY A 121 14.11 -29.70 29.29
CA GLY A 121 14.01 -29.83 27.84
C GLY A 121 13.29 -28.65 27.18
N GLN A 122 12.56 -28.94 26.11
CA GLN A 122 11.77 -27.97 25.33
C GLN A 122 10.33 -28.48 25.24
N LEU A 123 9.36 -27.57 25.37
CA LEU A 123 7.95 -27.86 25.14
C LEU A 123 7.61 -27.60 23.66
N LYS A 124 7.06 -28.60 22.98
CA LYS A 124 6.75 -28.55 21.55
C LYS A 124 5.26 -28.61 21.31
N ILE A 125 4.71 -27.60 20.65
CA ILE A 125 3.34 -27.59 20.13
C ILE A 125 3.41 -27.77 18.62
N ALA A 126 3.25 -29.01 18.16
CA ALA A 126 3.42 -29.40 16.77
C ALA A 126 2.09 -29.77 16.07
N ALA A 127 0.94 -29.44 16.67
CA ALA A 127 -0.37 -29.73 16.12
C ALA A 127 -1.29 -28.52 16.21
N SER A 128 -2.15 -28.35 15.20
CA SER A 128 -3.16 -27.30 15.17
C SER A 128 -4.15 -27.42 16.32
N GLY A 129 -4.66 -26.28 16.79
CA GLY A 129 -5.76 -26.21 17.75
C GLY A 129 -5.36 -26.38 19.22
N VAL A 130 -4.08 -26.36 19.56
CA VAL A 130 -3.61 -26.57 20.93
C VAL A 130 -3.31 -25.24 21.61
N VAL A 131 -3.79 -25.06 22.84
CA VAL A 131 -3.48 -23.89 23.68
C VAL A 131 -2.75 -24.35 24.93
N LEU A 132 -1.60 -23.72 25.23
CA LEU A 132 -0.90 -23.84 26.51
C LEU A 132 -1.17 -22.58 27.33
N ARG A 133 -1.82 -22.75 28.48
CA ARG A 133 -2.26 -21.65 29.33
C ARG A 133 -1.73 -21.81 30.75
N GLY A 134 -1.21 -20.73 31.34
CA GLY A 134 -0.92 -20.65 32.77
C GLY A 134 -2.05 -20.03 33.60
N SER A 135 -1.78 -19.82 34.88
CA SER A 135 -2.73 -19.25 35.86
C SER A 135 -2.54 -17.75 36.10
N GLY A 136 -1.70 -17.10 35.29
CA GLY A 136 -1.38 -15.68 35.40
C GLY A 136 0.13 -15.43 35.32
N ARG A 137 0.48 -14.15 35.27
CA ARG A 137 1.87 -13.66 35.18
C ARG A 137 2.34 -12.89 36.41
N ASP A 138 1.46 -12.68 37.38
CA ASP A 138 1.80 -11.98 38.61
C ASP A 138 2.54 -12.91 39.59
N LEU A 139 3.85 -12.73 39.67
CA LEU A 139 4.71 -13.49 40.57
C LEU A 139 4.54 -13.10 42.05
N THR A 140 3.89 -11.96 42.36
CA THR A 140 3.77 -11.46 43.74
C THR A 140 2.63 -12.12 44.51
N SER A 141 1.53 -12.48 43.82
CA SER A 141 0.37 -13.14 44.42
C SER A 141 0.52 -14.67 44.56
N GLY A 142 1.65 -15.24 44.13
CA GLY A 142 1.85 -16.70 44.10
C GLY A 142 0.90 -17.46 43.16
N SER A 143 0.11 -16.72 42.36
CA SER A 143 -0.95 -17.28 41.51
C SER A 143 -0.46 -17.57 40.08
N ALA A 144 0.76 -17.14 39.72
CA ALA A 144 1.33 -17.36 38.41
C ALA A 144 1.76 -18.82 38.18
N SER A 145 1.74 -19.22 36.91
CA SER A 145 2.45 -20.43 36.45
C SER A 145 3.79 -20.00 35.85
N ARG A 146 4.89 -20.44 36.45
CA ARG A 146 6.24 -20.05 36.03
C ARG A 146 7.02 -21.24 35.49
N LEU A 147 7.43 -21.15 34.24
CA LEU A 147 8.35 -22.08 33.59
C LEU A 147 9.78 -21.63 33.82
N ILE A 148 10.52 -22.36 34.65
CA ILE A 148 11.94 -22.11 34.95
C ILE A 148 12.78 -23.03 34.07
N ALA A 149 13.45 -22.48 33.08
CA ALA A 149 14.34 -23.27 32.22
C ALA A 149 15.60 -23.68 33.01
N THR A 150 15.75 -24.99 33.24
CA THR A 150 16.89 -25.55 34.00
C THR A 150 17.92 -26.20 33.09
N GLY A 151 17.55 -26.54 31.86
CA GLY A 151 18.45 -27.13 30.87
C GLY A 151 19.47 -26.13 30.31
N THR A 152 20.65 -26.63 29.96
CA THR A 152 21.82 -25.82 29.58
C THR A 152 22.01 -25.61 28.07
N SER A 153 21.16 -26.19 27.23
CA SER A 153 21.27 -26.04 25.77
C SER A 153 20.54 -24.78 25.28
N THR A 154 21.11 -24.10 24.29
CA THR A 154 20.44 -23.05 23.51
C THR A 154 19.20 -23.61 22.84
N ARG A 155 18.04 -23.06 23.17
CA ARG A 155 16.72 -23.47 22.68
C ARG A 155 15.66 -22.43 23.05
N ASP A 156 14.49 -22.55 22.45
CA ASP A 156 13.27 -21.93 22.98
C ASP A 156 12.69 -22.80 24.10
N VAL A 157 12.11 -22.20 25.13
CA VAL A 157 11.37 -22.96 26.16
C VAL A 157 10.11 -23.58 25.55
N ILE A 158 9.37 -22.79 24.77
CA ILE A 158 8.20 -23.23 24.02
C ILE A 158 8.48 -23.02 22.53
N SER A 159 8.35 -24.08 21.75
CA SER A 159 8.44 -24.04 20.28
C SER A 159 7.08 -24.41 19.67
N ILE A 160 6.63 -23.59 18.73
CA ILE A 160 5.38 -23.78 17.99
C ILE A 160 5.73 -24.07 16.53
N GLY A 161 5.21 -25.18 16.01
CA GLY A 161 5.44 -25.65 14.65
C GLY A 161 6.66 -26.56 14.49
N SER A 162 7.14 -26.74 13.25
CA SER A 162 8.25 -27.66 12.91
C SER A 162 9.06 -27.16 11.72
N THR A 163 10.37 -27.42 11.77
CA THR A 163 11.38 -27.00 10.77
C THR A 163 11.64 -28.04 9.66
N SER A 164 10.93 -29.16 9.67
CA SER A 164 11.34 -30.34 8.90
C SER A 164 10.89 -30.37 7.43
N ALA A 165 9.97 -29.49 7.03
CA ALA A 165 9.46 -29.42 5.68
C ALA A 165 9.64 -28.01 5.11
N GLY A 166 10.11 -27.90 3.86
CA GLY A 166 10.18 -26.64 3.13
C GLY A 166 8.86 -26.30 2.41
N PRO A 167 8.66 -25.02 2.05
CA PRO A 167 7.46 -24.58 1.34
C PRO A 167 7.30 -25.32 0.00
N ASN A 168 6.06 -25.68 -0.32
CA ASN A 168 5.70 -26.42 -1.52
C ASN A 168 5.17 -25.47 -2.59
N TYR A 169 5.97 -25.25 -3.64
CA TYR A 169 5.61 -24.36 -4.74
C TYR A 169 5.04 -25.07 -5.99
N SER A 170 4.38 -26.22 -5.80
CA SER A 170 3.72 -26.98 -6.87
C SER A 170 2.31 -26.47 -7.18
N GLY A 171 1.80 -26.78 -8.38
CA GLY A 171 0.41 -26.52 -8.80
C GLY A 171 0.32 -25.77 -10.13
N PHE A 172 1.12 -24.71 -10.31
CA PHE A 172 1.31 -24.06 -11.60
C PHE A 172 2.74 -23.54 -11.75
N SER A 173 3.20 -23.42 -13.00
CA SER A 173 4.54 -22.92 -13.32
C SER A 173 4.71 -21.46 -12.89
N LYS A 174 5.92 -21.09 -12.46
CA LYS A 174 6.28 -19.71 -12.12
C LYS A 174 5.84 -18.74 -13.24
N VAL A 175 5.00 -17.75 -12.91
CA VAL A 175 4.46 -16.77 -13.86
C VAL A 175 5.10 -15.42 -13.62
N ALA A 176 5.56 -14.76 -14.66
CA ALA A 176 6.10 -13.41 -14.56
C ALA A 176 5.00 -12.38 -14.23
N ILE A 177 5.34 -11.40 -13.39
CA ILE A 177 4.58 -10.16 -13.27
C ILE A 177 4.88 -9.34 -14.52
N ALA A 178 3.82 -8.89 -15.20
CA ALA A 178 3.90 -8.20 -16.49
C ALA A 178 3.97 -6.67 -16.35
N ASP A 179 3.61 -6.11 -15.19
CA ASP A 179 3.75 -4.68 -14.95
C ASP A 179 5.22 -4.28 -14.95
N SER A 180 5.54 -3.15 -15.59
CA SER A 180 6.88 -2.56 -15.53
C SER A 180 7.27 -2.17 -14.10
N ARG A 181 6.27 -1.78 -13.29
CA ARG A 181 6.36 -1.47 -11.87
C ARG A 181 5.08 -1.86 -11.14
N VAL A 182 5.21 -2.60 -10.03
CA VAL A 182 4.18 -2.77 -9.00
C VAL A 182 4.55 -1.88 -7.82
N PRO A 183 3.80 -0.80 -7.54
CA PRO A 183 4.14 0.14 -6.46
C PRO A 183 3.96 -0.44 -5.05
N VAL A 184 4.64 0.17 -4.08
CA VAL A 184 4.42 -0.09 -2.65
C VAL A 184 2.99 0.28 -2.27
N GLY A 185 2.31 -0.62 -1.56
CA GLY A 185 0.90 -0.45 -1.19
C GLY A 185 -0.09 -0.92 -2.27
N ALA A 186 0.39 -1.48 -3.38
CA ALA A 186 -0.44 -2.14 -4.37
C ALA A 186 -1.03 -3.44 -3.82
N THR A 187 -2.29 -3.70 -4.16
CA THR A 187 -3.02 -4.94 -3.83
C THR A 187 -3.52 -5.63 -5.10
N SER A 188 -2.96 -5.25 -6.24
CA SER A 188 -3.24 -5.85 -7.53
C SER A 188 -2.13 -5.56 -8.50
N PHE A 189 -1.87 -6.49 -9.42
CA PHE A 189 -0.87 -6.36 -10.47
C PHE A 189 -1.20 -7.32 -11.62
N THR A 190 -0.68 -7.04 -12.80
CA THR A 190 -0.82 -7.83 -14.01
C THR A 190 0.22 -8.94 -14.05
N VAL A 191 -0.19 -10.15 -14.39
CA VAL A 191 0.69 -11.30 -14.63
C VAL A 191 0.67 -11.68 -16.10
N ALA A 192 1.73 -12.34 -16.57
CA ALA A 192 1.86 -12.74 -17.97
C ALA A 192 0.75 -13.71 -18.41
N SER A 193 0.22 -14.52 -17.48
CA SER A 193 -0.89 -15.43 -17.72
C SER A 193 -1.63 -15.75 -16.42
N THR A 194 -2.95 -15.85 -16.49
CA THR A 194 -3.80 -16.33 -15.37
C THR A 194 -4.20 -17.79 -15.52
N ALA A 195 -3.64 -18.51 -16.49
CA ALA A 195 -3.89 -19.95 -16.66
C ALA A 195 -3.52 -20.73 -15.40
N GLY A 196 -4.47 -21.50 -14.86
CA GLY A 196 -4.29 -22.27 -13.62
C GLY A 196 -4.43 -21.46 -12.32
N LEU A 197 -4.70 -20.15 -12.40
CA LEU A 197 -5.01 -19.34 -11.24
C LEU A 197 -6.50 -19.41 -10.89
N SER A 198 -6.83 -19.27 -9.62
CA SER A 198 -8.21 -19.19 -9.14
C SER A 198 -8.27 -18.32 -7.88
N VAL A 199 -9.41 -17.65 -7.68
CA VAL A 199 -9.69 -16.93 -6.43
C VAL A 199 -9.62 -17.92 -5.26
N GLY A 200 -8.99 -17.51 -4.17
CA GLY A 200 -8.69 -18.35 -3.01
C GLY A 200 -7.35 -19.07 -3.08
N HIS A 201 -6.65 -19.07 -4.22
CA HIS A 201 -5.29 -19.59 -4.26
C HIS A 201 -4.34 -18.72 -3.44
N THR A 202 -3.61 -19.35 -2.52
CA THR A 202 -2.39 -18.79 -1.95
C THR A 202 -1.25 -18.85 -2.97
N ILE A 203 -0.58 -17.73 -3.17
CA ILE A 203 0.56 -17.57 -4.05
C ILE A 203 1.71 -16.96 -3.25
N ASN A 204 2.93 -17.28 -3.67
CA ASN A 204 4.10 -16.53 -3.27
C ASN A 204 4.39 -15.50 -4.36
N VAL A 205 4.43 -14.23 -3.98
CA VAL A 205 4.86 -13.11 -4.82
C VAL A 205 6.35 -12.87 -4.51
N ASN A 206 7.20 -13.16 -5.49
CA ASN A 206 8.65 -13.17 -5.33
C ASN A 206 9.32 -12.09 -6.17
N TRP A 207 10.26 -11.37 -5.55
CA TRP A 207 11.23 -10.48 -6.20
C TRP A 207 12.64 -10.83 -5.69
N THR A 208 13.62 -10.74 -6.59
CA THR A 208 15.03 -11.03 -6.30
C THR A 208 15.91 -9.90 -6.83
N SER A 209 16.84 -9.40 -6.00
CA SER A 209 17.72 -8.30 -6.37
C SER A 209 18.68 -8.67 -7.50
N ASN A 210 18.80 -7.78 -8.50
CA ASN A 210 19.83 -7.84 -9.53
C ASN A 210 20.96 -6.81 -9.28
N GLN A 211 22.00 -6.82 -10.13
CA GLN A 211 23.13 -5.89 -9.99
C GLN A 211 22.71 -4.43 -10.12
N ALA A 212 21.74 -4.11 -11.00
CA ALA A 212 21.28 -2.74 -11.20
C ALA A 212 20.66 -2.16 -9.92
N TRP A 213 19.90 -2.98 -9.19
CA TRP A 213 19.31 -2.60 -7.91
C TRP A 213 20.36 -2.42 -6.81
N ILE A 214 21.36 -3.31 -6.76
CA ILE A 214 22.48 -3.22 -5.81
C ILE A 214 23.30 -1.94 -6.07
N ASN A 215 23.53 -1.62 -7.34
CA ASN A 215 24.21 -0.39 -7.74
C ASN A 215 23.40 0.84 -7.35
N ALA A 216 22.10 0.85 -7.66
CA ALA A 216 21.19 1.95 -7.33
C ALA A 216 21.16 2.25 -5.83
N ASN A 217 21.24 1.22 -4.97
CA ASN A 217 21.25 1.38 -3.52
C ASN A 217 22.66 1.57 -2.92
N ASN A 218 23.71 1.66 -3.75
CA ASN A 218 25.11 1.76 -3.33
C ASN A 218 25.63 0.58 -2.51
N MET A 219 24.95 -0.58 -2.57
CA MET A 219 25.31 -1.76 -1.76
C MET A 219 26.50 -2.54 -2.35
N HIS A 220 26.93 -2.17 -3.55
CA HIS A 220 28.19 -2.61 -4.15
C HIS A 220 29.44 -1.96 -3.52
N LEU A 221 29.26 -0.90 -2.71
CA LEU A 221 30.34 -0.14 -2.09
C LEU A 221 30.68 -0.59 -0.66
N LEU A 222 29.99 -1.61 -0.14
CA LEU A 222 30.30 -2.17 1.17
C LEU A 222 31.64 -2.92 1.14
N ASP A 223 32.30 -3.07 2.29
CA ASP A 223 33.53 -3.88 2.41
C ASP A 223 33.25 -5.35 2.07
N ASN A 224 32.02 -5.80 2.35
CA ASN A 224 31.44 -7.04 1.87
C ASN A 224 30.22 -6.71 0.98
N PRO A 225 30.42 -6.45 -0.32
CA PRO A 225 29.36 -6.02 -1.23
C PRO A 225 28.24 -7.04 -1.36
N TRP A 226 26.99 -6.56 -1.38
CA TRP A 226 25.86 -7.41 -1.75
C TRP A 226 25.99 -7.87 -3.20
N GLN A 227 25.60 -9.12 -3.47
CA GLN A 227 25.63 -9.76 -4.78
C GLN A 227 24.21 -9.98 -5.34
N PRO A 228 24.04 -10.08 -6.66
CA PRO A 228 22.75 -10.47 -7.26
C PRO A 228 22.23 -11.77 -6.65
N GLY A 229 20.96 -11.80 -6.27
CA GLY A 229 20.35 -12.94 -5.55
C GLY A 229 20.37 -12.87 -4.03
N ASP A 230 21.19 -12.01 -3.42
CA ASP A 230 21.34 -11.91 -1.96
C ASP A 230 20.08 -11.41 -1.25
N ARG A 231 19.31 -10.53 -1.91
CA ARG A 231 18.07 -9.97 -1.37
C ARG A 231 16.89 -10.58 -2.12
N GLN A 232 15.96 -11.15 -1.37
CA GLN A 232 14.74 -11.74 -1.88
C GLN A 232 13.59 -11.32 -0.99
N GLN A 233 12.49 -10.89 -1.61
CA GLN A 233 11.25 -10.59 -0.91
C GLN A 233 10.22 -11.62 -1.35
N ASN A 234 9.69 -12.35 -0.37
CA ASN A 234 8.80 -13.47 -0.57
C ASN A 234 7.50 -13.18 0.16
N SER A 235 6.46 -12.78 -0.57
CA SER A 235 5.17 -12.38 0.00
C SER A 235 4.12 -13.46 -0.21
N ASP A 236 3.69 -14.13 0.87
CA ASP A 236 2.55 -15.04 0.80
C ASP A 236 1.24 -14.24 0.73
N ARG A 237 0.51 -14.38 -0.37
CA ARG A 237 -0.74 -13.66 -0.65
C ARG A 237 -1.85 -14.60 -1.10
N VAL A 238 -3.09 -14.25 -0.85
CA VAL A 238 -4.27 -14.96 -1.36
C VAL A 238 -4.87 -14.17 -2.51
N ILE A 239 -5.10 -14.83 -3.65
CA ILE A 239 -5.79 -14.23 -4.78
C ILE A 239 -7.24 -13.98 -4.36
N THR A 240 -7.64 -12.72 -4.28
CA THR A 240 -9.00 -12.30 -3.93
C THR A 240 -9.87 -12.06 -5.15
N ARG A 241 -9.23 -11.82 -6.31
CA ARG A 241 -9.90 -11.54 -7.59
C ARG A 241 -8.96 -11.76 -8.77
N ILE A 242 -9.53 -12.10 -9.92
CA ILE A 242 -8.84 -12.20 -11.21
C ILE A 242 -9.67 -11.47 -12.26
N GLU A 243 -9.01 -10.58 -13.01
CA GLU A 243 -9.59 -9.69 -14.03
C GLU A 243 -8.70 -9.73 -15.28
N GLY A 244 -9.05 -10.57 -16.25
CA GLY A 244 -8.16 -10.89 -17.37
C GLY A 244 -6.81 -11.44 -16.89
N ASN A 245 -5.75 -10.65 -17.07
CA ASN A 245 -4.41 -10.95 -16.56
C ASN A 245 -4.04 -10.22 -15.26
N ARG A 246 -4.91 -9.35 -14.74
CA ARG A 246 -4.71 -8.68 -13.45
C ARG A 246 -5.21 -9.59 -12.33
N ILE A 247 -4.42 -9.75 -11.30
CA ILE A 247 -4.83 -10.42 -10.06
C ILE A 247 -4.86 -9.43 -8.92
N PHE A 248 -5.73 -9.68 -7.95
CA PHE A 248 -5.83 -8.93 -6.71
C PHE A 248 -5.43 -9.83 -5.55
N VAL A 249 -4.76 -9.25 -4.56
CA VAL A 249 -4.22 -9.94 -3.40
C VAL A 249 -4.77 -9.35 -2.11
N ASP A 250 -4.81 -10.20 -1.10
CA ASP A 250 -5.39 -9.93 0.22
C ASP A 250 -4.64 -8.84 1.01
N ALA A 251 -3.32 -8.85 0.99
CA ALA A 251 -2.47 -7.86 1.66
C ALA A 251 -1.56 -7.10 0.67
N PRO A 252 -1.21 -5.83 0.95
CA PRO A 252 -0.39 -5.04 0.04
C PRO A 252 1.01 -5.62 -0.17
N ILE A 253 1.59 -5.32 -1.33
CA ILE A 253 3.00 -5.52 -1.62
C ILE A 253 3.79 -4.37 -0.98
N THR A 254 4.81 -4.70 -0.19
CA THR A 254 5.59 -3.71 0.59
C THR A 254 6.94 -3.37 -0.01
N SER A 255 7.42 -4.15 -0.98
CA SER A 255 8.59 -3.83 -1.81
C SER A 255 8.14 -3.59 -3.24
N ALA A 256 8.49 -2.44 -3.83
CA ALA A 256 8.21 -2.19 -5.23
C ALA A 256 8.86 -3.29 -6.09
N ILE A 257 8.12 -3.78 -7.09
CA ILE A 257 8.62 -4.78 -8.04
C ILE A 257 8.80 -4.08 -9.37
N GLU A 258 10.04 -4.01 -9.86
CA GLU A 258 10.36 -3.24 -11.07
C GLU A 258 11.14 -4.09 -12.06
N THR A 259 10.76 -4.02 -13.34
CA THR A 259 11.42 -4.79 -14.40
C THR A 259 12.91 -4.46 -14.50
N ILE A 260 13.29 -3.18 -14.32
CA ILE A 260 14.70 -2.75 -14.33
C ILE A 260 15.53 -3.37 -13.18
N TYR A 261 14.87 -3.78 -12.10
CA TYR A 261 15.48 -4.38 -10.91
C TYR A 261 15.20 -5.88 -10.79
N GLY A 262 14.94 -6.55 -11.91
CA GLY A 262 14.78 -8.00 -12.01
C GLY A 262 13.35 -8.46 -12.23
N GLY A 263 12.36 -7.56 -12.14
CA GLY A 263 10.95 -7.89 -12.21
C GLY A 263 10.53 -8.80 -11.06
N GLY A 264 9.32 -9.33 -11.13
CA GLY A 264 8.82 -10.27 -10.12
C GLY A 264 8.05 -11.40 -10.74
N THR A 265 7.70 -12.36 -9.89
CA THR A 265 6.99 -13.55 -10.31
C THR A 265 5.98 -13.96 -9.26
N ILE A 266 5.00 -14.75 -9.69
CA ILE A 266 4.12 -15.48 -8.79
C ILE A 266 4.30 -16.98 -8.97
N GLN A 267 4.13 -17.72 -7.90
CA GLN A 267 4.06 -19.17 -7.92
C GLN A 267 3.01 -19.66 -6.93
N ARG A 268 2.38 -20.81 -7.21
CA ARG A 268 1.42 -21.40 -6.27
C ARG A 268 2.16 -21.70 -4.98
N TYR A 269 1.58 -21.32 -3.85
CA TYR A 269 2.00 -21.81 -2.55
C TYR A 269 0.97 -22.84 -2.09
N ASN A 270 1.38 -24.11 -2.04
CA ASN A 270 0.53 -25.24 -1.68
C ASN A 270 0.91 -25.84 -0.31
N GLY A 271 1.18 -24.97 0.67
CA GLY A 271 1.61 -25.38 2.01
C GLY A 271 3.05 -25.88 2.02
N PHE A 272 3.30 -27.02 2.66
CA PHE A 272 4.63 -27.61 2.81
C PHE A 272 4.74 -28.96 2.12
N THR A 273 5.98 -29.39 1.88
CA THR A 273 6.29 -30.67 1.21
C THR A 273 5.82 -31.90 2.01
N SER A 274 5.69 -31.78 3.33
CA SER A 274 4.97 -32.73 4.18
C SER A 274 4.10 -31.97 5.19
N GLY A 275 2.79 -31.93 4.96
CA GLY A 275 1.83 -31.17 5.78
C GLY A 275 1.66 -29.71 5.35
N GLY A 276 1.00 -28.92 6.20
CA GLY A 276 0.84 -27.47 6.04
C GLY A 276 1.29 -26.74 7.31
N ARG A 277 1.19 -25.40 7.33
CA ARG A 277 1.35 -24.66 8.59
C ARG A 277 0.37 -25.22 9.62
N ILE A 278 0.84 -25.52 10.83
CA ILE A 278 -0.11 -25.75 11.91
C ILE A 278 -0.82 -24.44 12.22
N THR A 279 -2.07 -24.51 12.65
CA THR A 279 -2.87 -23.31 12.86
C THR A 279 -3.70 -23.31 14.13
N ASN A 280 -4.12 -22.13 14.58
CA ASN A 280 -4.89 -21.93 15.81
C ASN A 280 -4.14 -22.47 17.04
N VAL A 281 -2.97 -21.88 17.31
CA VAL A 281 -2.13 -22.24 18.46
C VAL A 281 -2.06 -21.05 19.43
N GLY A 282 -2.13 -21.34 20.73
CA GLY A 282 -2.13 -20.31 21.78
C GLY A 282 -1.09 -20.56 22.87
N VAL A 283 -0.43 -19.49 23.33
CA VAL A 283 0.38 -19.48 24.55
C VAL A 283 -0.03 -18.28 25.38
N GLU A 284 -0.52 -18.49 26.61
CA GLU A 284 -1.08 -17.38 27.38
C GLU A 284 -1.00 -17.48 28.90
N ASN A 285 -1.01 -16.33 29.57
CA ASN A 285 -1.15 -16.22 31.03
C ASN A 285 -0.07 -16.96 31.83
N LEU A 286 1.20 -16.87 31.42
CA LEU A 286 2.30 -17.53 32.13
C LEU A 286 3.60 -16.73 32.11
N VAL A 287 4.52 -17.13 33.00
CA VAL A 287 5.86 -16.57 33.11
C VAL A 287 6.89 -17.56 32.58
N GLY A 288 7.81 -17.10 31.75
CA GLY A 288 9.02 -17.81 31.37
C GLY A 288 10.23 -17.18 32.07
N GLN A 289 11.09 -18.00 32.64
CA GLN A 289 12.32 -17.57 33.29
C GLN A 289 13.47 -18.44 32.79
N SER A 290 14.43 -17.84 32.07
CA SER A 290 15.53 -18.58 31.42
C SER A 290 16.51 -19.23 32.41
N LEU A 291 16.56 -18.75 33.67
CA LEU A 291 17.34 -19.33 34.78
C LEU A 291 16.58 -19.16 36.10
N ALA A 292 16.89 -19.97 37.12
CA ALA A 292 16.34 -19.81 38.47
C ALA A 292 16.68 -18.45 39.12
N ALA A 293 17.84 -17.88 38.79
CA ALA A 293 18.28 -16.56 39.23
C ALA A 293 18.87 -15.77 38.05
N ARG A 294 18.82 -14.43 38.13
CA ARG A 294 19.42 -13.56 37.12
C ARG A 294 20.94 -13.80 37.07
N ASP A 295 21.43 -14.12 35.87
CA ASP A 295 22.85 -14.21 35.56
C ASP A 295 23.07 -13.58 34.18
N GLU A 296 23.91 -12.54 34.13
CA GLU A 296 24.17 -11.78 32.91
C GLU A 296 25.04 -12.53 31.90
N LEU A 297 25.96 -13.37 32.37
CA LEU A 297 27.03 -13.92 31.54
C LEU A 297 26.83 -15.40 31.19
N ASN A 298 26.00 -16.12 31.93
CA ASN A 298 25.68 -17.50 31.61
C ASN A 298 24.80 -17.58 30.35
N GLU A 299 25.36 -18.01 29.21
CA GLU A 299 24.60 -18.20 27.96
C GLU A 299 24.31 -19.68 27.64
N ALA A 300 24.76 -20.62 28.48
CA ALA A 300 24.44 -22.05 28.39
C ALA A 300 23.07 -22.33 29.02
N ARG A 301 21.99 -21.87 28.35
CA ARG A 301 20.60 -21.89 28.84
C ARG A 301 19.60 -21.71 27.69
N ALA A 302 18.30 -21.66 28.00
CA ALA A 302 17.27 -21.30 27.01
C ALA A 302 17.42 -19.84 26.53
N TRP A 303 17.38 -19.60 25.23
CA TRP A 303 17.65 -18.28 24.65
C TRP A 303 16.38 -17.47 24.40
N SER A 304 15.31 -18.12 23.98
CA SER A 304 14.01 -17.48 23.81
C SER A 304 12.93 -18.14 24.66
N PHE A 305 11.89 -17.37 24.98
CA PHE A 305 10.74 -17.92 25.68
C PHE A 305 9.82 -18.67 24.71
N VAL A 306 9.27 -17.98 23.71
CA VAL A 306 8.35 -18.57 22.72
C VAL A 306 8.89 -18.35 21.30
N GLY A 307 9.18 -19.44 20.59
CA GLY A 307 9.54 -19.43 19.18
C GLY A 307 8.41 -19.98 18.30
N VAL A 308 8.17 -19.34 17.15
CA VAL A 308 7.13 -19.73 16.18
C VAL A 308 7.76 -19.89 14.81
N GLU A 309 7.65 -21.10 14.23
CA GLU A 309 8.19 -21.42 12.91
C GLU A 309 7.19 -22.30 12.16
N ALA A 310 6.98 -22.06 10.85
CA ALA A 310 6.04 -22.83 10.02
C ALA A 310 4.62 -23.00 10.64
N ALA A 311 4.09 -21.96 11.28
CA ALA A 311 2.76 -21.93 11.89
C ALA A 311 1.99 -20.66 11.49
N GLU A 312 0.65 -20.74 11.46
CA GLU A 312 -0.21 -19.58 11.18
C GLU A 312 -1.38 -19.41 12.14
N ASN A 313 -1.86 -18.18 12.31
CA ASN A 313 -2.89 -17.86 13.31
C ASN A 313 -2.45 -18.32 14.71
N VAL A 314 -1.34 -17.76 15.16
CA VAL A 314 -0.78 -17.99 16.49
C VAL A 314 -1.06 -16.77 17.37
N PHE A 315 -1.51 -16.99 18.61
CA PHE A 315 -1.63 -15.91 19.59
C PHE A 315 -0.76 -16.20 20.82
N ILE A 316 0.06 -15.22 21.19
CA ILE A 316 0.89 -15.22 22.38
C ILE A 316 0.43 -14.03 23.21
N ARG A 317 -0.28 -14.25 24.32
CA ARG A 317 -0.86 -13.12 25.08
C ARG A 317 -0.64 -13.19 26.57
N GLN A 318 -0.47 -12.02 27.20
CA GLN A 318 -0.35 -11.89 28.65
C GLN A 318 0.77 -12.78 29.24
N ILE A 319 1.89 -12.85 28.54
CA ILE A 319 3.10 -13.55 28.99
C ILE A 319 4.07 -12.58 29.68
N GLU A 320 4.95 -13.12 30.52
CA GLU A 320 6.13 -12.41 31.02
C GLU A 320 7.39 -13.24 30.80
N ALA A 321 8.39 -12.67 30.13
CA ALA A 321 9.69 -13.28 29.85
C ALA A 321 10.76 -12.62 30.72
N ARG A 322 11.55 -13.43 31.42
CA ARG A 322 12.62 -12.98 32.32
C ARG A 322 13.95 -13.65 32.00
N TYR A 323 15.02 -12.85 31.99
CA TYR A 323 16.40 -13.30 31.85
C TYR A 323 16.74 -14.03 30.55
N PHE A 324 15.96 -13.81 29.49
CA PHE A 324 16.24 -14.39 28.19
C PHE A 324 17.37 -13.63 27.48
N PRO A 325 18.44 -14.31 27.04
CA PRO A 325 19.54 -13.67 26.33
C PRO A 325 19.23 -13.33 24.88
N TYR A 326 18.17 -13.91 24.29
CA TYR A 326 17.74 -13.60 22.93
C TYR A 326 16.38 -12.91 22.90
N SER A 327 15.27 -13.62 23.11
CA SER A 327 13.95 -13.10 22.78
C SER A 327 12.83 -13.49 23.75
N ALA A 328 11.87 -12.60 23.96
CA ALA A 328 10.61 -12.94 24.61
C ALA A 328 9.71 -13.69 23.61
N THR A 329 9.59 -13.18 22.38
CA THR A 329 8.87 -13.87 21.30
C THR A 329 9.59 -13.73 19.97
N LEU A 330 9.76 -14.86 19.30
CA LEU A 330 10.40 -14.94 17.99
C LEU A 330 9.38 -15.45 16.95
N ALA A 331 9.09 -14.62 15.95
CA ALA A 331 8.40 -15.04 14.72
C ALA A 331 9.46 -15.36 13.66
N ALA A 332 9.77 -16.65 13.51
CA ALA A 332 10.82 -17.18 12.65
C ALA A 332 10.28 -17.58 11.27
N ALA A 333 11.12 -18.29 10.52
CA ALA A 333 10.87 -18.73 9.15
C ALA A 333 9.48 -19.32 8.97
N ASP A 334 8.86 -18.97 7.84
CA ASP A 334 7.60 -19.55 7.42
C ASP A 334 6.42 -19.34 8.38
N SER A 335 6.54 -18.50 9.41
CA SER A 335 5.42 -18.14 10.28
C SER A 335 4.56 -17.04 9.64
N LYS A 336 3.24 -17.08 9.88
CA LYS A 336 2.29 -16.10 9.31
C LYS A 336 1.19 -15.76 10.31
N PHE A 337 0.69 -14.52 10.35
CA PHE A 337 -0.43 -14.15 11.23
C PHE A 337 -0.17 -14.50 12.71
N VAL A 338 1.02 -14.16 13.18
CA VAL A 338 1.40 -14.29 14.60
C VAL A 338 1.02 -12.99 15.32
N THR A 339 0.26 -13.09 16.40
CA THR A 339 -0.01 -11.97 17.31
C THR A 339 0.68 -12.20 18.64
N THR A 340 1.59 -11.31 19.02
CA THR A 340 2.03 -11.15 20.41
C THR A 340 1.29 -9.96 21.01
N SER A 341 0.53 -10.14 22.08
CA SER A 341 -0.21 -9.04 22.72
C SER A 341 -0.05 -8.99 24.22
N GLU A 342 0.00 -7.80 24.80
CA GLU A 342 0.15 -7.61 26.24
C GLU A 342 1.34 -8.40 26.81
N ALA A 343 2.45 -8.53 26.09
CA ALA A 343 3.62 -9.27 26.55
C ALA A 343 4.55 -8.37 27.38
N ARG A 344 5.28 -8.95 28.34
CA ARG A 344 6.30 -8.24 29.11
C ARG A 344 7.64 -8.95 28.99
N SER A 345 8.67 -8.24 28.59
CA SER A 345 10.06 -8.68 28.76
C SER A 345 10.68 -7.85 29.87
N VAL A 346 11.18 -8.51 30.91
CA VAL A 346 11.64 -7.86 32.14
C VAL A 346 13.04 -8.37 32.47
N LEU A 347 13.96 -7.45 32.69
CA LEU A 347 15.37 -7.72 33.00
C LEU A 347 16.01 -8.68 31.97
N ALA A 348 16.01 -8.29 30.69
CA ALA A 348 16.73 -9.05 29.66
C ALA A 348 18.22 -9.18 30.05
N THR A 349 18.80 -10.36 29.86
CA THR A 349 20.21 -10.64 30.23
C THR A 349 21.04 -11.02 29.01
N GLY A 350 22.30 -11.41 29.18
CA GLY A 350 23.20 -11.79 28.08
C GLY A 350 24.10 -10.61 27.66
N THR A 351 25.21 -10.90 27.01
CA THR A 351 26.19 -9.86 26.67
C THR A 351 25.57 -8.81 25.72
N ILE A 352 25.83 -7.51 25.94
CA ILE A 352 25.37 -6.42 25.06
C ILE A 352 26.28 -6.37 23.82
N THR A 353 26.08 -7.33 22.93
CA THR A 353 26.76 -7.46 21.62
C THR A 353 25.80 -8.12 20.64
N GLY A 354 26.18 -8.19 19.36
CA GLY A 354 25.38 -8.77 18.28
C GLY A 354 24.74 -10.12 18.61
N SER A 355 23.59 -10.38 17.97
CA SER A 355 22.80 -11.62 18.07
C SER A 355 22.13 -11.90 19.42
N ARG A 356 22.03 -10.89 20.30
CA ARG A 356 21.42 -11.01 21.64
C ARG A 356 20.36 -9.94 21.90
N ARG A 357 19.47 -10.16 22.88
CA ARG A 357 18.47 -9.20 23.38
C ARG A 357 17.60 -8.56 22.29
N TYR A 358 17.08 -9.41 21.39
CA TYR A 358 16.07 -9.11 20.37
C TYR A 358 14.69 -9.41 20.94
N THR A 359 14.15 -8.46 21.71
CA THR A 359 13.07 -8.74 22.64
C THR A 359 11.82 -9.28 21.94
N TYR A 360 11.29 -8.54 20.98
CA TYR A 360 10.18 -8.94 20.11
C TYR A 360 10.72 -8.99 18.68
N ASN A 361 11.17 -10.18 18.27
CA ASN A 361 11.88 -10.36 17.02
C ASN A 361 10.98 -10.97 15.95
N VAL A 362 10.98 -10.35 14.78
CA VAL A 362 10.44 -10.93 13.55
C VAL A 362 11.62 -11.21 12.63
N GLU A 363 12.03 -12.46 12.54
CA GLU A 363 13.27 -12.82 11.83
C GLU A 363 13.00 -13.17 10.37
N ASP A 364 11.94 -13.93 10.10
CA ASP A 364 11.47 -14.30 8.75
C ASP A 364 9.93 -14.49 8.69
N GLY A 365 9.22 -14.14 9.77
CA GLY A 365 7.77 -14.20 9.83
C GLY A 365 7.10 -13.09 9.02
N GLN A 366 5.90 -13.36 8.49
CA GLN A 366 5.14 -12.41 7.67
C GLN A 366 3.78 -12.09 8.29
N LEU A 367 3.28 -10.87 8.06
CA LEU A 367 1.97 -10.45 8.56
C LEU A 367 1.88 -10.57 10.09
N VAL A 368 2.94 -10.16 10.78
CA VAL A 368 3.08 -10.29 12.24
C VAL A 368 2.57 -9.03 12.94
N LEU A 369 1.92 -9.22 14.09
CA LEU A 369 1.46 -8.16 14.98
C LEU A 369 2.10 -8.32 16.37
N VAL A 370 2.75 -7.27 16.85
CA VAL A 370 3.16 -7.14 18.26
C VAL A 370 2.44 -5.92 18.83
N ALA A 371 1.54 -6.13 19.78
CA ALA A 371 0.66 -5.10 20.32
C ALA A 371 0.80 -4.99 21.84
N ASP A 372 0.75 -3.76 22.36
CA ASP A 372 0.64 -3.47 23.80
C ASP A 372 1.73 -4.17 24.65
N ALA A 373 2.93 -4.28 24.11
CA ALA A 373 4.03 -5.04 24.70
C ALA A 373 5.08 -4.13 25.36
N THR A 374 5.66 -4.58 26.48
CA THR A 374 6.70 -3.83 27.19
C THR A 374 8.03 -4.58 27.19
N ALA A 375 9.14 -3.84 27.14
CA ALA A 375 10.49 -4.38 27.23
C ALA A 375 11.36 -3.54 28.16
N SER A 376 12.27 -4.18 28.89
CA SER A 376 13.28 -3.48 29.69
C SER A 376 14.67 -4.08 29.49
N GLU A 377 15.68 -3.23 29.39
CA GLU A 377 17.10 -3.63 29.27
C GLU A 377 17.41 -4.47 28.01
N GLY A 378 16.55 -4.43 26.99
CA GLY A 378 16.84 -5.03 25.69
C GLY A 378 17.90 -4.27 24.90
N ARG A 379 18.31 -4.81 23.75
CA ARG A 379 19.21 -4.13 22.80
C ARG A 379 18.45 -3.66 21.58
N HIS A 380 17.71 -4.56 20.92
CA HIS A 380 16.79 -4.19 19.83
C HIS A 380 15.41 -4.72 20.22
N ASP A 381 14.59 -3.87 20.84
CA ASP A 381 13.37 -4.31 21.52
C ASP A 381 12.23 -4.68 20.57
N PHE A 382 11.97 -3.83 19.58
CA PHE A 382 11.02 -4.11 18.51
C PHE A 382 11.81 -4.18 17.20
N VAL A 383 12.09 -5.40 16.73
CA VAL A 383 13.16 -5.62 15.76
C VAL A 383 12.75 -6.60 14.67
N THR A 384 13.29 -6.35 13.47
CA THR A 384 13.19 -7.27 12.34
C THR A 384 14.56 -7.73 11.88
N GLY A 385 14.65 -8.99 11.46
CA GLY A 385 15.83 -9.61 10.87
C GLY A 385 16.08 -9.19 9.42
N SER A 386 16.96 -9.95 8.75
CA SER A 386 17.33 -9.75 7.34
C SER A 386 16.20 -10.15 6.40
N ASN A 387 15.97 -9.38 5.33
CA ASN A 387 15.01 -9.69 4.25
C ASN A 387 13.54 -9.90 4.69
N VAL A 388 13.17 -9.48 5.91
CA VAL A 388 11.78 -9.62 6.39
C VAL A 388 10.81 -8.94 5.44
N THR A 389 9.82 -9.70 5.00
CA THR A 389 8.81 -9.24 4.05
C THR A 389 7.51 -8.90 4.80
N GLY A 390 7.17 -7.63 4.85
CA GLY A 390 5.95 -7.13 5.47
C GLY A 390 4.65 -7.37 4.66
N PRO A 391 3.54 -6.74 5.07
CA PRO A 391 3.45 -5.83 6.21
C PRO A 391 3.63 -6.55 7.56
N SER A 392 4.30 -5.92 8.52
CA SER A 392 4.35 -6.33 9.94
C SER A 392 4.28 -5.11 10.84
N VAL A 393 3.66 -5.25 12.02
CA VAL A 393 3.28 -4.13 12.88
C VAL A 393 3.78 -4.32 14.30
N PHE A 394 4.45 -3.30 14.82
CA PHE A 394 4.66 -3.06 16.25
C PHE A 394 3.77 -1.88 16.65
N VAL A 395 2.83 -2.08 17.57
CA VAL A 395 1.85 -1.05 17.95
C VAL A 395 1.70 -0.90 19.47
N SER A 396 1.68 0.34 19.95
CA SER A 396 1.42 0.68 21.36
C SER A 396 2.40 0.00 22.36
N GLY A 397 3.66 -0.20 21.95
CA GLY A 397 4.69 -0.83 22.75
C GLY A 397 5.64 0.16 23.44
N THR A 398 6.25 -0.27 24.55
CA THR A 398 7.21 0.56 25.32
C THR A 398 8.50 -0.20 25.61
N ALA A 399 9.64 0.41 25.31
CA ALA A 399 10.97 -0.06 25.71
C ALA A 399 11.62 0.94 26.68
N THR A 400 12.13 0.45 27.82
CA THR A 400 12.84 1.27 28.82
C THR A 400 14.24 0.76 29.06
N SER A 401 15.16 1.69 29.36
CA SER A 401 16.59 1.37 29.53
C SER A 401 17.13 0.60 28.32
N ALA A 402 16.72 1.03 27.12
CA ALA A 402 17.16 0.44 25.87
C ALA A 402 18.69 0.59 25.73
N ASN A 403 19.36 -0.46 25.28
CA ASN A 403 20.83 -0.47 25.10
C ASN A 403 21.24 -0.31 23.63
N SER A 404 20.28 -0.22 22.71
CA SER A 404 20.49 0.14 21.31
C SER A 404 19.15 0.49 20.66
N ASP A 405 19.20 0.76 19.35
CA ASP A 405 18.06 1.26 18.60
C ASP A 405 16.94 0.21 18.42
N THR A 406 15.69 0.68 18.41
CA THR A 406 14.53 -0.08 17.90
C THR A 406 14.42 0.15 16.39
N GLY A 407 14.05 -0.88 15.63
CA GLY A 407 13.92 -0.76 14.19
C GLY A 407 14.39 -2.00 13.43
N PRO A 408 14.37 -1.97 12.09
CA PRO A 408 15.03 -2.97 11.27
C PRO A 408 16.51 -3.11 11.63
N HIS A 409 16.97 -4.35 11.86
CA HIS A 409 18.34 -4.56 12.30
C HIS A 409 19.33 -4.53 11.14
N HIS A 410 19.04 -5.22 10.04
CA HIS A 410 19.99 -5.37 8.93
C HIS A 410 19.33 -5.86 7.64
N ARG A 411 19.92 -5.52 6.49
CA ARG A 411 19.68 -6.17 5.19
C ARG A 411 18.22 -6.21 4.72
N TRP A 412 17.64 -5.04 4.51
CA TRP A 412 16.42 -4.84 3.72
C TRP A 412 15.14 -5.50 4.25
N ALA A 413 14.76 -5.24 5.50
CA ALA A 413 13.39 -5.48 5.93
C ALA A 413 12.43 -4.46 5.28
N SER A 414 11.28 -4.89 4.78
CA SER A 414 10.38 -4.03 4.00
C SER A 414 8.94 -4.01 4.50
N GLY A 415 8.37 -2.81 4.70
CA GLY A 415 6.97 -2.67 5.10
C GLY A 415 6.72 -2.90 6.58
N ILE A 416 7.49 -2.27 7.44
CA ILE A 416 7.33 -2.37 8.90
C ILE A 416 6.67 -1.10 9.42
N LEU A 417 5.63 -1.25 10.24
CA LEU A 417 4.98 -0.14 10.94
C LEU A 417 5.37 -0.14 12.41
N PHE A 418 5.97 0.96 12.87
CA PHE A 418 6.19 1.30 14.27
C PHE A 418 5.17 2.37 14.67
N ASP A 419 4.04 1.95 15.23
CA ASP A 419 2.90 2.82 15.52
C ASP A 419 2.74 3.03 17.03
N ASN A 420 2.87 4.27 17.49
CA ASN A 420 2.81 4.59 18.92
C ASN A 420 3.81 3.77 19.76
N ILE A 421 5.00 3.53 19.22
CA ILE A 421 6.10 2.92 19.97
C ILE A 421 6.80 4.00 20.79
N SER A 422 7.05 3.72 22.07
CA SER A 422 7.81 4.58 22.98
C SER A 422 9.13 3.91 23.37
N VAL A 423 10.25 4.56 23.11
CA VAL A 423 11.60 4.10 23.49
C VAL A 423 12.24 5.15 24.41
N SER A 424 12.79 4.70 25.53
CA SER A 424 13.60 5.52 26.44
C SER A 424 14.97 4.88 26.65
N GLY A 425 16.02 5.67 26.47
CA GLY A 425 17.41 5.24 26.53
C GLY A 425 18.10 5.12 25.16
N ASP A 426 17.34 5.15 24.06
CA ASP A 426 17.88 5.09 22.69
C ASP A 426 16.84 5.60 21.65
N GLN A 427 17.08 5.28 20.38
CA GLN A 427 16.44 5.80 19.18
C GLN A 427 15.52 4.77 18.51
N ILE A 428 14.67 5.25 17.58
CA ILE A 428 14.01 4.41 16.58
C ILE A 428 14.63 4.67 15.20
N ASN A 429 15.23 3.65 14.59
CA ASN A 429 16.07 3.80 13.41
C ASN A 429 15.63 2.92 12.23
N ILE A 430 15.56 3.54 11.05
CA ILE A 430 15.46 2.89 9.74
C ILE A 430 16.56 3.52 8.87
N ARG A 431 17.74 2.90 8.84
CA ARG A 431 18.97 3.53 8.34
C ARG A 431 19.82 2.64 7.45
N ASP A 432 20.72 3.27 6.70
CA ASP A 432 21.88 2.61 6.12
C ASP A 432 22.94 2.40 7.20
N ARG A 433 23.19 1.13 7.55
CA ARG A 433 24.21 0.75 8.53
C ARG A 433 25.58 0.53 7.89
N GLY A 434 25.71 0.67 6.56
CA GLY A 434 26.97 0.48 5.84
C GLY A 434 27.68 -0.81 6.23
N ASN A 435 28.95 -0.68 6.62
CA ASN A 435 29.81 -1.80 7.01
C ASN A 435 29.65 -2.25 8.47
N MET A 436 28.69 -1.73 9.24
CA MET A 436 28.43 -2.25 10.58
C MET A 436 28.12 -3.75 10.53
N GLY A 437 28.56 -4.48 11.56
CA GLY A 437 28.41 -5.93 11.63
C GLY A 437 29.16 -6.63 10.50
N THR A 438 28.43 -7.40 9.69
CA THR A 438 29.00 -8.21 8.59
C THR A 438 28.68 -7.64 7.20
N GLY A 439 28.59 -6.31 7.09
CA GLY A 439 28.07 -5.63 5.89
C GLY A 439 26.55 -5.58 5.89
N HIS A 440 25.98 -4.85 6.85
CA HIS A 440 24.53 -4.77 7.06
C HIS A 440 23.81 -3.94 6.00
N GLY A 441 24.46 -2.92 5.43
CA GLY A 441 23.87 -2.02 4.43
C GLY A 441 22.57 -1.38 4.90
N TRP A 442 21.65 -1.13 3.96
CA TRP A 442 20.30 -0.68 4.27
C TRP A 442 19.57 -1.68 5.17
N ALA A 443 19.20 -1.25 6.38
CA ALA A 443 18.52 -2.12 7.34
C ALA A 443 17.04 -2.28 7.01
N GLY A 444 16.36 -1.23 6.54
CA GLY A 444 14.96 -1.30 6.17
C GLY A 444 14.52 -0.28 5.13
N ALA A 445 13.39 -0.59 4.49
CA ALA A 445 12.78 0.15 3.40
C ALA A 445 11.25 0.15 3.52
N ASN A 446 10.57 1.11 2.89
CA ASN A 446 9.10 1.15 2.79
C ASN A 446 8.38 1.05 4.15
N SER A 447 9.02 1.53 5.21
CA SER A 447 8.60 1.38 6.59
C SER A 447 8.17 2.73 7.18
N VAL A 448 7.30 2.68 8.19
CA VAL A 448 6.63 3.86 8.74
C VAL A 448 6.84 3.90 10.25
N VAL A 449 7.29 5.04 10.75
CA VAL A 449 7.29 5.40 12.17
C VAL A 449 6.17 6.43 12.37
N TRP A 450 5.09 6.03 13.06
CA TRP A 450 3.87 6.81 13.20
C TRP A 450 3.58 7.13 14.66
N ASN A 451 3.45 8.43 14.99
CA ASN A 451 3.13 8.92 16.33
C ASN A 451 3.99 8.29 17.45
N ALA A 452 5.24 7.94 17.14
CA ALA A 452 6.16 7.29 18.06
C ALA A 452 6.89 8.31 18.94
N LYS A 453 7.51 7.84 20.02
CA LYS A 453 8.32 8.66 20.93
C LYS A 453 9.66 7.99 21.19
N ALA A 454 10.76 8.72 21.01
CA ALA A 454 12.10 8.22 21.27
C ALA A 454 13.06 9.37 21.62
N ASP A 455 14.23 9.07 22.16
CA ASP A 455 15.26 10.10 22.42
C ASP A 455 15.75 10.70 21.08
N GLY A 456 15.76 9.89 20.02
CA GLY A 456 15.93 10.36 18.65
C GLY A 456 15.47 9.38 17.57
N PHE A 457 15.58 9.82 16.32
CA PHE A 457 15.20 9.06 15.14
C PHE A 457 16.26 9.20 14.05
N ILE A 458 16.73 8.09 13.50
CA ILE A 458 17.45 8.04 12.22
C ILE A 458 16.56 7.32 11.22
N VAL A 459 15.74 8.07 10.49
CA VAL A 459 14.91 7.53 9.40
C VAL A 459 15.47 8.08 8.09
N GLN A 460 15.90 7.19 7.20
CA GLN A 460 16.59 7.50 5.94
C GLN A 460 15.90 6.80 4.77
N ASN A 461 15.85 7.44 3.60
CA ASN A 461 15.35 6.81 2.38
C ASN A 461 16.49 6.10 1.63
N PRO A 462 16.38 4.79 1.34
CA PRO A 462 17.18 4.17 0.31
C PRO A 462 16.91 4.84 -1.05
N PRO A 463 17.86 4.86 -1.99
CA PRO A 463 17.64 5.46 -3.31
C PRO A 463 16.45 4.90 -4.10
N THR A 464 16.03 3.66 -3.79
CA THR A 464 14.94 2.95 -4.47
C THR A 464 13.67 2.78 -3.62
N ALA A 465 13.60 3.40 -2.44
CA ALA A 465 12.51 3.17 -1.50
C ALA A 465 12.26 4.38 -0.59
N THR A 466 11.08 4.45 0.01
CA THR A 466 10.70 5.56 0.89
C THR A 466 10.43 5.05 2.31
N ASN A 467 11.02 5.67 3.32
CA ASN A 467 10.66 5.47 4.71
C ASN A 467 10.00 6.74 5.25
N TRP A 468 9.01 6.58 6.14
CA TRP A 468 8.19 7.70 6.64
C TRP A 468 8.35 7.87 8.14
N LEU A 469 8.53 9.11 8.58
CA LEU A 469 8.52 9.54 9.99
C LEU A 469 7.41 10.57 10.19
N ILE A 470 6.28 10.15 10.75
CA ILE A 470 5.04 10.93 10.78
C ILE A 470 4.59 11.16 12.21
N GLY A 471 4.45 12.43 12.61
CA GLY A 471 3.88 12.82 13.91
C GLY A 471 4.66 12.36 15.14
N SER A 472 5.92 11.97 14.98
CA SER A 472 6.70 11.38 16.08
C SER A 472 7.43 12.45 16.91
N VAL A 473 7.64 12.18 18.20
CA VAL A 473 8.23 13.11 19.18
C VAL A 473 9.61 12.63 19.60
N GLY A 474 10.64 13.43 19.32
CA GLY A 474 12.04 13.10 19.56
C GLY A 474 12.96 13.86 18.60
N THR A 475 14.27 13.73 18.77
CA THR A 475 15.24 14.46 17.94
C THR A 475 15.48 13.76 16.61
N LEU A 476 15.38 14.46 15.48
CA LEU A 476 15.86 13.91 14.20
C LEU A 476 17.39 13.93 14.18
N VAL A 477 17.99 12.76 13.99
CA VAL A 477 19.43 12.58 13.87
C VAL A 477 19.77 12.35 12.41
N THR A 478 20.62 13.22 11.84
CA THR A 478 21.06 13.13 10.45
C THR A 478 22.45 12.52 10.38
N GLU A 479 22.60 11.43 9.63
CA GLU A 479 23.88 10.76 9.40
C GLU A 479 24.18 10.72 7.90
N GLY A 480 25.41 11.09 7.50
CA GLY A 480 25.83 11.04 6.10
C GLY A 480 25.00 11.90 5.13
N GLY A 481 24.28 12.91 5.64
CA GLY A 481 23.39 13.77 4.84
C GLY A 481 22.12 13.08 4.33
N LYS A 482 21.87 11.83 4.72
CA LYS A 482 20.68 11.06 4.34
C LYS A 482 19.55 11.38 5.31
N VAL A 483 18.39 11.70 4.76
CA VAL A 483 17.14 11.92 5.52
C VAL A 483 15.99 11.20 4.83
N GLY A 484 15.07 10.71 5.64
CA GLY A 484 13.84 10.08 5.19
C GLY A 484 12.74 11.12 4.95
N THR A 485 11.58 10.63 4.54
CA THR A 485 10.39 11.47 4.41
C THR A 485 9.80 11.72 5.79
N TYR A 486 9.63 12.98 6.19
CA TYR A 486 9.00 13.30 7.47
C TYR A 486 7.84 14.29 7.32
N ASP A 487 6.91 14.20 8.26
CA ASP A 487 5.71 15.04 8.35
C ASP A 487 5.41 15.28 9.83
N SER A 488 5.21 16.55 10.20
CA SER A 488 4.81 16.94 11.56
C SER A 488 5.75 16.43 12.67
N LEU A 489 7.06 16.35 12.42
CA LEU A 489 8.04 15.94 13.43
C LEU A 489 7.98 16.86 14.68
N GLY A 490 7.94 16.24 15.86
CA GLY A 490 7.83 16.93 17.15
C GLY A 490 6.38 17.18 17.59
N THR A 491 5.38 16.91 16.75
CA THR A 491 3.95 17.09 17.07
C THR A 491 3.14 15.90 16.58
N ARG A 492 2.39 15.24 17.47
CA ARG A 492 1.56 14.09 17.08
C ARG A 492 0.48 14.50 16.07
N VAL A 493 0.30 13.66 15.06
CA VAL A 493 -0.74 13.85 14.04
C VAL A 493 -2.04 13.19 14.49
N SER A 494 -3.17 13.79 14.15
CA SER A 494 -4.48 13.21 14.39
C SER A 494 -5.11 12.64 13.12
N LEU A 495 -5.83 11.53 13.29
CA LEU A 495 -6.75 10.96 12.33
C LEU A 495 -8.21 11.30 12.68
N GLY A 496 -8.45 12.15 13.69
CA GLY A 496 -9.76 12.71 14.02
C GLY A 496 -10.73 11.74 14.71
N ASP A 497 -10.24 10.60 15.22
CA ASP A 497 -11.06 9.62 15.95
C ASP A 497 -10.57 9.44 17.38
N THR A 498 -11.00 10.34 18.26
CA THR A 498 -10.62 10.32 19.67
C THR A 498 -11.42 9.31 20.50
N THR A 499 -12.43 8.65 19.92
CA THR A 499 -13.36 7.78 20.65
C THR A 499 -12.93 6.33 20.63
N THR A 500 -12.64 5.78 19.45
CA THR A 500 -12.24 4.38 19.29
C THR A 500 -10.74 4.23 19.06
N ASN A 501 -10.06 5.33 18.72
CA ASN A 501 -8.63 5.38 18.49
C ASN A 501 -7.97 6.59 19.20
N PRO A 502 -8.08 6.69 20.55
CA PRO A 502 -7.64 7.88 21.29
C PRO A 502 -6.14 8.18 21.19
N THR A 503 -5.33 7.22 20.73
CA THR A 503 -3.90 7.40 20.46
C THR A 503 -3.61 7.71 19.00
N ASP A 504 -4.62 7.92 18.15
CA ASP A 504 -4.49 8.15 16.70
C ASP A 504 -3.50 7.17 16.04
N SER A 505 -3.66 5.88 16.36
CA SER A 505 -2.91 4.80 15.74
C SER A 505 -3.34 4.62 14.28
N LEU A 506 -2.36 4.58 13.38
CA LEU A 506 -2.61 4.28 11.97
C LEU A 506 -3.14 2.85 11.80
N TYR A 507 -2.51 1.86 12.44
CA TYR A 507 -2.93 0.46 12.38
C TYR A 507 -4.38 0.29 12.85
N LYS A 508 -4.74 0.87 14.01
CA LYS A 508 -6.10 0.75 14.56
C LYS A 508 -7.13 1.44 13.67
N ALA A 509 -6.80 2.59 13.08
CA ALA A 509 -7.69 3.26 12.12
C ALA A 509 -7.91 2.43 10.84
N GLN A 510 -6.83 1.89 10.27
CA GLN A 510 -6.90 1.02 9.08
C GLN A 510 -7.69 -0.25 9.37
N LEU A 511 -7.48 -0.87 10.53
CA LEU A 511 -8.22 -2.05 10.97
C LEU A 511 -9.71 -1.76 11.17
N ALA A 512 -10.04 -0.64 11.83
CA ALA A 512 -11.43 -0.23 12.04
C ALA A 512 -12.13 0.03 10.70
N GLU A 513 -11.49 0.73 9.78
CA GLU A 513 -12.01 0.95 8.42
C GLU A 513 -12.25 -0.37 7.66
N ARG A 514 -11.29 -1.30 7.73
CA ARG A 514 -11.43 -2.61 7.09
C ARG A 514 -12.51 -3.49 7.74
N ARG A 515 -12.72 -3.41 9.07
CA ARG A 515 -13.73 -4.20 9.78
C ARG A 515 -15.14 -3.64 9.65
N ALA A 516 -15.30 -2.32 9.71
CA ALA A 516 -16.60 -1.64 9.60
C ALA A 516 -17.32 -1.96 8.28
N THR A 517 -16.57 -2.49 7.32
CA THR A 517 -17.00 -2.64 5.94
C THR A 517 -17.30 -4.09 5.57
N GLY A 518 -16.95 -5.05 6.44
CA GLY A 518 -17.37 -6.46 6.40
C GLY A 518 -16.85 -7.30 5.22
N VAL A 519 -16.34 -6.65 4.18
CA VAL A 519 -15.67 -7.17 2.98
C VAL A 519 -14.86 -6.01 2.43
N ASP A 520 -13.77 -6.28 1.71
CA ASP A 520 -13.02 -5.30 0.92
C ASP A 520 -13.95 -4.29 0.22
N LEU A 521 -14.07 -3.05 0.74
CA LEU A 521 -14.97 -2.02 0.20
C LEU A 521 -14.66 -1.64 -1.23
N ARG A 522 -13.47 -1.97 -1.70
CA ARG A 522 -12.92 -1.52 -2.97
C ARG A 522 -13.58 -2.21 -4.17
N PHE A 523 -14.75 -2.86 -4.05
CA PHE A 523 -15.29 -3.60 -5.18
C PHE A 523 -16.79 -3.86 -5.17
N TRP A 524 -17.46 -3.42 -6.24
CA TRP A 524 -18.85 -3.77 -6.54
C TRP A 524 -19.01 -4.28 -7.99
N VAL A 525 -19.76 -5.38 -8.21
CA VAL A 525 -20.05 -5.96 -9.54
C VAL A 525 -21.52 -5.76 -9.88
N GLY A 526 -21.80 -5.21 -11.06
CA GLY A 526 -23.15 -5.02 -11.56
C GLY A 526 -23.59 -6.14 -12.49
N ASP A 527 -24.59 -6.91 -12.06
CA ASP A 527 -25.31 -7.84 -12.93
C ASP A 527 -26.41 -7.12 -13.74
N GLN A 528 -26.86 -7.77 -14.82
CA GLN A 528 -27.68 -7.20 -15.89
C GLN A 528 -28.99 -6.54 -15.39
N GLY A 529 -29.24 -5.29 -15.81
CA GLY A 529 -30.53 -4.60 -15.75
C GLY A 529 -30.42 -3.06 -15.66
N THR A 530 -31.56 -2.36 -15.76
CA THR A 530 -31.65 -0.99 -16.31
C THR A 530 -31.64 0.17 -15.30
N SER A 531 -31.56 -0.05 -13.98
CA SER A 531 -31.64 1.01 -12.94
C SER A 531 -31.04 0.59 -11.60
N TRP A 532 -30.59 1.53 -10.77
CA TRP A 532 -29.95 1.26 -9.48
C TRP A 532 -30.77 1.84 -8.30
N THR A 533 -31.28 1.04 -7.35
CA THR A 533 -31.69 1.54 -6.00
C THR A 533 -31.51 0.51 -4.87
N SER A 534 -31.37 0.99 -3.63
CA SER A 534 -31.80 0.31 -2.40
C SER A 534 -32.37 1.35 -1.42
N GLY A 535 -33.46 1.00 -0.74
CA GLY A 535 -34.16 1.89 0.20
C GLY A 535 -35.55 1.36 0.57
N THR A 536 -36.55 1.55 -0.28
CA THR A 536 -37.92 1.10 0.00
C THR A 536 -38.73 0.97 -1.31
N GLY A 537 -38.65 -0.21 -1.95
CA GLY A 537 -39.78 -0.76 -2.74
C GLY A 537 -39.85 -0.50 -4.25
N GLY A 538 -38.81 -0.80 -5.03
CA GLY A 538 -38.99 -1.10 -6.47
C GLY A 538 -37.72 -1.05 -7.35
N TRP A 539 -37.37 -2.22 -7.93
CA TRP A 539 -36.25 -2.56 -8.83
C TRP A 539 -34.86 -2.71 -8.19
N THR A 540 -34.49 -3.98 -7.97
CA THR A 540 -33.19 -4.51 -7.52
C THR A 540 -32.16 -4.50 -8.64
N ASN A 541 -30.92 -4.10 -8.35
CA ASN A 541 -29.74 -4.53 -9.13
C ASN A 541 -28.41 -4.26 -8.39
N TRP A 542 -28.35 -4.71 -7.14
CA TRP A 542 -27.10 -4.85 -6.41
C TRP A 542 -27.11 -6.22 -5.71
N SER A 543 -26.63 -7.27 -6.38
CA SER A 543 -26.31 -8.52 -5.70
C SER A 543 -24.93 -9.00 -6.10
N ARG A 544 -23.99 -8.93 -5.17
CA ARG A 544 -22.82 -9.80 -5.21
C ARG A 544 -23.15 -11.05 -4.39
N THR A 545 -23.14 -12.21 -5.03
CA THR A 545 -23.06 -13.49 -4.31
C THR A 545 -21.58 -13.87 -4.25
N LEU A 546 -20.93 -13.59 -3.11
CA LEU A 546 -19.65 -14.17 -2.74
C LEU A 546 -19.93 -15.38 -1.85
N GLY A 547 -19.95 -16.59 -2.42
CA GLY A 547 -20.34 -17.77 -1.65
C GLY A 547 -21.76 -17.64 -1.10
N THR A 548 -21.95 -17.62 0.23
CA THR A 548 -23.27 -17.53 0.90
C THR A 548 -23.67 -16.14 1.36
N ARG A 549 -22.88 -15.09 1.10
CA ARG A 549 -23.16 -13.72 1.59
C ARG A 549 -23.57 -12.79 0.45
N THR A 550 -24.75 -12.19 0.60
CA THR A 550 -25.30 -11.10 -0.23
C THR A 550 -25.08 -9.76 0.47
N ASN A 551 -24.55 -8.76 -0.25
CA ASN A 551 -24.46 -7.38 0.22
C ASN A 551 -25.61 -6.55 -0.34
N SER A 552 -26.31 -5.80 0.51
CA SER A 552 -27.47 -4.96 0.18
C SER A 552 -27.23 -3.45 0.30
N SER A 553 -25.99 -2.98 0.57
CA SER A 553 -25.68 -1.54 0.71
C SER A 553 -25.20 -0.89 -0.60
N ALA A 554 -25.61 0.36 -0.84
CA ALA A 554 -25.12 1.21 -1.93
C ALA A 554 -23.59 1.47 -1.82
N PRO A 555 -22.89 1.80 -2.92
CA PRO A 555 -21.45 2.04 -2.92
C PRO A 555 -21.19 3.44 -2.37
N SER A 556 -19.96 3.63 -1.91
CA SER A 556 -19.51 4.88 -1.30
C SER A 556 -18.27 5.40 -2.01
N ALA A 557 -17.81 6.61 -1.65
CA ALA A 557 -16.58 7.22 -2.17
C ALA A 557 -15.32 6.34 -2.01
N ARG A 558 -15.42 5.24 -1.25
CA ARG A 558 -14.37 4.24 -0.98
C ARG A 558 -14.45 3.01 -1.89
N THR A 559 -15.50 2.89 -2.71
CA THR A 559 -15.79 1.69 -3.49
C THR A 559 -15.30 1.81 -4.92
N ASP A 560 -14.43 0.91 -5.38
CA ASP A 560 -14.23 0.74 -6.83
C ASP A 560 -15.45 0.00 -7.39
N VAL A 561 -16.11 0.60 -8.36
CA VAL A 561 -17.23 -0.01 -9.05
C VAL A 561 -16.70 -0.64 -10.32
N VAL A 562 -16.90 -1.94 -10.49
CA VAL A 562 -16.41 -2.68 -11.65
C VAL A 562 -17.55 -3.35 -12.38
N PHE A 563 -17.69 -2.99 -13.64
CA PHE A 563 -18.65 -3.58 -14.55
C PHE A 563 -18.00 -4.75 -15.27
N ASN A 564 -18.36 -5.97 -14.84
CA ASN A 564 -17.95 -7.21 -15.49
C ASN A 564 -19.19 -7.84 -16.18
N VAL A 565 -19.35 -7.56 -17.47
CA VAL A 565 -20.53 -7.95 -18.25
C VAL A 565 -20.14 -9.06 -19.22
N THR A 566 -20.54 -10.29 -18.92
CA THR A 566 -20.23 -11.47 -19.74
C THR A 566 -21.25 -11.74 -20.86
N GLY A 567 -22.29 -10.91 -20.97
CA GLY A 567 -23.29 -10.98 -22.03
C GLY A 567 -22.91 -10.19 -23.28
N SER A 568 -23.47 -10.55 -24.44
CA SER A 568 -23.25 -9.86 -25.73
C SER A 568 -24.21 -8.68 -25.98
N THR A 569 -25.18 -8.44 -25.10
CA THR A 569 -26.20 -7.39 -25.24
C THR A 569 -25.71 -6.08 -24.65
N ALA A 570 -25.87 -4.98 -25.40
CA ALA A 570 -25.55 -3.65 -24.90
C ALA A 570 -26.41 -3.30 -23.66
N LEU A 571 -25.79 -2.70 -22.65
CA LEU A 571 -26.44 -2.37 -21.38
C LEU A 571 -26.44 -0.86 -21.17
N THR A 572 -27.50 -0.36 -20.52
CA THR A 572 -27.55 1.00 -20.00
C THR A 572 -27.84 0.94 -18.51
N MET A 573 -26.96 1.56 -17.71
CA MET A 573 -27.06 1.61 -16.25
C MET A 573 -27.17 3.06 -15.79
N ARG A 574 -27.92 3.31 -14.70
CA ARG A 574 -28.21 4.66 -14.18
C ARG A 574 -28.26 4.73 -12.64
N PRO A 575 -27.37 5.47 -11.95
CA PRO A 575 -27.52 5.63 -10.49
C PRO A 575 -28.91 6.19 -10.16
N GLY A 576 -29.52 5.72 -9.07
CA GLY A 576 -30.83 6.20 -8.62
C GLY A 576 -30.77 7.40 -7.69
N VAL A 577 -29.57 7.71 -7.15
CA VAL A 577 -29.28 8.88 -6.31
C VAL A 577 -27.87 9.38 -6.60
N ALA A 578 -27.54 10.59 -6.14
CA ALA A 578 -26.17 11.09 -6.20
C ALA A 578 -25.24 10.11 -5.47
N THR A 579 -24.22 9.63 -6.17
CA THR A 579 -23.37 8.52 -5.72
C THR A 579 -21.91 8.91 -5.87
N ALA A 580 -21.13 8.72 -4.81
CA ALA A 580 -19.68 8.84 -4.87
C ALA A 580 -19.05 7.44 -4.90
N VAL A 581 -17.98 7.27 -5.66
CA VAL A 581 -17.21 6.01 -5.82
C VAL A 581 -15.71 6.32 -5.84
N ASN A 582 -14.87 5.35 -5.49
CA ASN A 582 -13.42 5.50 -5.52
C ASN A 582 -12.86 5.44 -6.95
N SER A 583 -13.35 4.48 -7.74
CA SER A 583 -13.10 4.40 -9.19
C SER A 583 -14.25 3.73 -9.92
N VAL A 584 -14.23 3.85 -11.24
CA VAL A 584 -15.10 3.10 -12.15
C VAL A 584 -14.24 2.26 -13.08
N GLN A 585 -14.51 0.97 -13.20
CA GLN A 585 -13.75 0.07 -14.05
C GLN A 585 -14.71 -0.72 -14.96
N PHE A 586 -14.32 -0.90 -16.21
CA PHE A 586 -15.03 -1.70 -17.19
C PHE A 586 -14.14 -2.88 -17.55
N ASP A 587 -14.39 -4.04 -16.91
CA ASP A 587 -13.56 -5.24 -17.02
C ASP A 587 -14.24 -6.33 -17.86
N ALA A 588 -13.53 -6.80 -18.87
CA ALA A 588 -13.97 -7.84 -19.79
C ALA A 588 -15.41 -7.70 -20.38
N PRO A 589 -15.99 -6.50 -20.62
CA PRO A 589 -17.35 -6.46 -21.12
C PRO A 589 -17.36 -6.95 -22.58
N THR A 590 -18.07 -8.06 -22.82
CA THR A 590 -18.29 -8.58 -24.18
C THR A 590 -19.29 -7.73 -24.96
N ALA A 591 -19.97 -6.80 -24.29
CA ALA A 591 -20.90 -5.83 -24.86
C ALA A 591 -20.52 -4.38 -24.53
N SER A 592 -21.09 -3.43 -25.26
CA SER A 592 -20.99 -2.01 -24.89
C SER A 592 -21.88 -1.69 -23.68
N LEU A 593 -21.31 -1.04 -22.67
CA LEU A 593 -22.01 -0.49 -21.52
C LEU A 593 -22.11 1.03 -21.65
N THR A 594 -23.31 1.55 -21.37
CA THR A 594 -23.57 2.98 -21.20
C THR A 594 -23.91 3.27 -19.74
N LEU A 595 -23.06 4.03 -19.06
CA LEU A 595 -23.37 4.60 -17.75
C LEU A 595 -24.01 5.97 -17.94
N ARG A 596 -25.30 6.08 -17.63
CA ARG A 596 -26.07 7.30 -17.82
C ARG A 596 -26.28 8.00 -16.48
N VAL A 597 -25.82 9.25 -16.37
CA VAL A 597 -25.72 10.04 -15.13
C VAL A 597 -26.42 11.41 -15.26
N GLY A 598 -26.78 12.05 -14.14
CA GLY A 598 -27.44 13.36 -14.12
C GLY A 598 -28.98 13.32 -14.03
N GLY A 599 -29.63 14.48 -14.15
CA GLY A 599 -31.09 14.62 -14.02
C GLY A 599 -31.61 14.51 -12.57
N THR A 600 -32.87 14.09 -12.39
CA THR A 600 -33.50 13.83 -11.07
C THR A 600 -32.91 12.64 -10.32
N ASN A 601 -32.05 11.86 -11.00
CA ASN A 601 -31.56 10.55 -10.54
C ASN A 601 -30.12 10.60 -10.00
N GLY A 602 -29.50 11.80 -9.97
CA GLY A 602 -28.26 12.05 -9.23
C GLY A 602 -26.96 12.06 -10.05
N GLN A 603 -25.95 12.72 -9.49
CA GLN A 603 -24.59 12.85 -10.05
C GLN A 603 -23.71 11.64 -9.71
N LEU A 604 -22.63 11.44 -10.48
CA LEU A 604 -21.58 10.49 -10.14
C LEU A 604 -20.30 11.22 -9.75
N THR A 605 -19.83 11.03 -8.51
CA THR A 605 -18.50 11.49 -8.09
C THR A 605 -17.48 10.38 -8.21
N VAL A 606 -16.41 10.60 -8.97
CA VAL A 606 -15.30 9.65 -9.13
C VAL A 606 -14.09 10.12 -8.33
N GLY A 607 -13.61 9.25 -7.44
CA GLY A 607 -12.42 9.44 -6.60
C GLY A 607 -11.11 9.42 -7.39
N GLY A 608 -9.98 9.57 -6.69
CA GLY A 608 -8.66 9.77 -7.32
C GLY A 608 -8.16 8.59 -8.17
N ASN A 609 -8.72 7.40 -7.97
CA ASN A 609 -8.38 6.22 -8.77
C ASN A 609 -9.01 6.24 -10.17
N GLY A 610 -9.90 7.20 -10.46
CA GLY A 610 -10.36 7.53 -11.80
C GLY A 610 -11.16 6.43 -12.50
N ILE A 611 -10.93 6.27 -13.81
CA ILE A 611 -11.73 5.41 -14.69
C ILE A 611 -10.82 4.47 -15.48
N THR A 612 -11.11 3.16 -15.46
CA THR A 612 -10.35 2.16 -16.22
C THR A 612 -11.23 1.42 -17.21
N VAL A 613 -10.82 1.33 -18.47
CA VAL A 613 -11.43 0.45 -19.49
C VAL A 613 -10.42 -0.60 -19.90
N PHE A 614 -10.66 -1.84 -19.50
CA PHE A 614 -9.81 -2.98 -19.83
C PHE A 614 -10.06 -3.49 -21.25
N SER A 615 -11.33 -3.57 -21.67
CA SER A 615 -11.73 -4.02 -23.02
C SER A 615 -13.02 -3.39 -23.52
N GLY A 616 -13.19 -3.38 -24.84
CA GLY A 616 -14.44 -2.97 -25.51
C GLY A 616 -14.63 -1.46 -25.64
N SER A 617 -15.85 -1.05 -26.02
CA SER A 617 -16.22 0.34 -26.25
C SER A 617 -17.32 0.75 -25.27
N GLN A 618 -16.97 1.64 -24.35
CA GLN A 618 -17.81 2.03 -23.21
C GLN A 618 -18.19 3.50 -23.28
N THR A 619 -19.37 3.84 -22.77
CA THR A 619 -19.89 5.21 -22.80
C THR A 619 -20.31 5.66 -21.41
N ILE A 620 -19.95 6.88 -21.04
CA ILE A 620 -20.55 7.61 -19.92
C ILE A 620 -21.30 8.79 -20.51
N THR A 621 -22.60 8.92 -20.25
CA THR A 621 -23.44 9.97 -20.85
C THR A 621 -24.26 10.72 -19.80
N GLY A 622 -24.37 12.03 -19.96
CA GLY A 622 -25.27 12.88 -19.16
C GLY A 622 -26.72 12.80 -19.63
N ASP A 623 -27.68 13.14 -18.75
CA ASP A 623 -29.06 13.44 -19.13
C ASP A 623 -29.14 14.85 -19.77
N ALA A 624 -29.78 14.95 -20.94
CA ALA A 624 -29.96 16.21 -21.65
C ALA A 624 -30.95 17.13 -20.91
N GLY A 625 -30.56 18.39 -20.64
CA GLY A 625 -31.51 19.44 -20.22
C GLY A 625 -31.31 20.10 -18.85
N GLY A 626 -30.26 19.79 -18.09
CA GLY A 626 -30.01 20.46 -16.79
C GLY A 626 -29.31 21.81 -16.97
N SER A 627 -30.05 22.93 -17.01
CA SER A 627 -29.51 24.30 -17.16
C SER A 627 -28.79 24.86 -15.91
N GLY A 628 -28.03 24.06 -15.16
CA GLY A 628 -27.35 24.46 -13.93
C GLY A 628 -25.86 24.08 -13.87
N ALA A 629 -25.10 24.78 -13.03
CA ALA A 629 -23.64 24.69 -12.84
C ALA A 629 -23.11 23.39 -12.19
N THR A 630 -23.95 22.36 -12.09
CA THR A 630 -23.65 21.07 -11.45
C THR A 630 -23.41 20.03 -12.55
N GLY A 631 -22.16 19.65 -12.81
CA GLY A 631 -21.83 18.70 -13.88
C GLY A 631 -22.37 17.28 -13.60
N ASP A 632 -22.44 16.46 -14.64
CA ASP A 632 -23.05 15.13 -14.55
C ASP A 632 -22.07 14.12 -13.89
N VAL A 633 -20.76 14.31 -14.11
CA VAL A 633 -19.66 13.60 -13.44
C VAL A 633 -18.79 14.59 -12.66
N LEU A 634 -18.69 14.39 -11.35
CA LEU A 634 -17.84 15.13 -10.43
C LEU A 634 -16.49 14.41 -10.30
N LEU A 635 -15.39 15.17 -10.27
CA LEU A 635 -14.02 14.63 -10.19
C LEU A 635 -13.39 15.03 -8.86
N ALA A 636 -12.99 14.05 -8.05
CA ALA A 636 -12.41 14.28 -6.73
C ALA A 636 -10.90 13.96 -6.72
N GLY A 637 -10.08 14.98 -6.48
CA GLY A 637 -8.61 14.87 -6.50
C GLY A 637 -8.03 14.56 -7.88
N SER A 638 -6.71 14.36 -7.94
CA SER A 638 -6.02 13.97 -9.20
C SER A 638 -6.59 12.67 -9.74
N GLN A 639 -6.78 12.60 -11.04
CA GLN A 639 -7.45 11.50 -11.74
C GLN A 639 -6.46 10.76 -12.65
N THR A 640 -6.55 9.43 -12.68
CA THR A 640 -5.94 8.61 -13.74
C THR A 640 -7.02 7.85 -14.51
N TRP A 641 -7.12 8.11 -15.80
CA TRP A 641 -8.05 7.46 -16.70
C TRP A 641 -7.28 6.55 -17.66
N GLU A 642 -7.43 5.25 -17.50
CA GLU A 642 -6.72 4.25 -18.28
C GLU A 642 -7.64 3.62 -19.32
N VAL A 643 -7.26 3.65 -20.60
CA VAL A 643 -7.99 2.95 -21.67
C VAL A 643 -7.00 2.03 -22.37
N ARG A 644 -7.14 0.72 -22.18
CA ARG A 644 -6.14 -0.28 -22.60
C ARG A 644 -6.37 -0.81 -24.00
N GLY A 645 -5.28 -1.19 -24.68
CA GLY A 645 -5.35 -1.91 -25.96
C GLY A 645 -6.08 -1.13 -27.04
N THR A 646 -7.03 -1.79 -27.72
CA THR A 646 -7.88 -1.18 -28.75
C THR A 646 -9.19 -0.62 -28.20
N SER A 647 -9.33 -0.54 -26.87
CA SER A 647 -10.58 -0.14 -26.21
C SER A 647 -10.89 1.34 -26.39
N GLN A 648 -12.15 1.68 -26.14
CA GLN A 648 -12.63 3.06 -26.20
C GLN A 648 -13.44 3.44 -24.97
N LEU A 649 -13.20 4.66 -24.48
CA LEU A 649 -14.08 5.34 -23.53
C LEU A 649 -14.63 6.60 -24.20
N VAL A 650 -15.95 6.71 -24.30
CA VAL A 650 -16.65 7.91 -24.75
C VAL A 650 -17.26 8.60 -23.53
N VAL A 651 -16.83 9.82 -23.24
CA VAL A 651 -17.43 10.65 -22.19
C VAL A 651 -18.26 11.74 -22.84
N ASN A 652 -19.56 11.48 -22.88
CA ASN A 652 -20.61 12.39 -23.32
C ASN A 652 -21.40 12.96 -22.12
N ALA A 653 -20.67 13.42 -21.10
CA ALA A 653 -21.21 13.96 -19.87
C ALA A 653 -20.47 15.25 -19.51
N ARG A 654 -21.13 16.19 -18.83
CA ARG A 654 -20.45 17.38 -18.29
C ARG A 654 -19.56 16.99 -17.12
N LEU A 655 -18.33 17.48 -17.13
CA LEU A 655 -17.37 17.31 -16.03
C LEU A 655 -17.36 18.58 -15.15
N GLY A 656 -17.56 18.42 -13.84
CA GLY A 656 -17.48 19.49 -12.82
C GLY A 656 -18.67 19.50 -11.83
N PRO A 657 -18.75 20.45 -10.86
CA PRO A 657 -17.70 21.35 -10.42
C PRO A 657 -16.83 20.77 -9.29
N THR A 658 -15.53 21.05 -9.37
CA THR A 658 -14.57 21.05 -8.24
C THR A 658 -13.48 22.08 -8.58
N VAL A 659 -13.13 22.96 -7.63
CA VAL A 659 -12.41 24.22 -7.90
C VAL A 659 -10.94 24.06 -8.34
N SER A 660 -10.35 22.87 -8.15
CA SER A 660 -9.10 22.41 -8.77
C SER A 660 -8.89 20.94 -8.44
N ILE A 661 -8.53 20.10 -9.41
CA ILE A 661 -8.31 18.66 -9.20
C ILE A 661 -6.85 18.23 -9.37
N GLY A 662 -5.90 19.18 -9.47
CA GLY A 662 -4.50 18.83 -9.69
C GLY A 662 -4.26 18.35 -11.11
N THR A 663 -4.09 17.04 -11.31
CA THR A 663 -3.79 16.42 -12.63
C THR A 663 -4.92 15.51 -13.10
N LEU A 664 -5.23 15.53 -14.40
CA LEU A 664 -6.03 14.51 -15.06
C LEU A 664 -5.14 13.81 -16.10
N GLN A 665 -4.79 12.56 -15.81
CA GLN A 665 -3.87 11.76 -16.62
C GLN A 665 -4.63 10.73 -17.46
N LYS A 666 -4.32 10.66 -18.76
CA LYS A 666 -4.74 9.57 -19.66
C LYS A 666 -3.58 8.61 -19.90
N THR A 667 -3.77 7.33 -19.58
CA THR A 667 -2.82 6.23 -19.81
C THR A 667 -3.43 5.11 -20.67
N GLY A 668 -2.60 4.15 -21.07
CA GLY A 668 -3.00 3.02 -21.93
C GLY A 668 -3.12 3.39 -23.41
N SER A 669 -2.89 2.41 -24.28
CA SER A 669 -2.83 2.58 -25.74
C SER A 669 -4.18 2.88 -26.42
N GLY A 670 -5.30 2.72 -25.73
CA GLY A 670 -6.65 2.91 -26.26
C GLY A 670 -7.07 4.38 -26.40
N THR A 671 -8.32 4.58 -26.80
CA THR A 671 -8.86 5.90 -27.16
C THR A 671 -9.84 6.46 -26.13
N LEU A 672 -9.55 7.65 -25.59
CA LEU A 672 -10.50 8.46 -24.84
C LEU A 672 -11.15 9.48 -25.78
N THR A 673 -12.47 9.51 -25.89
CA THR A 673 -13.21 10.54 -26.65
C THR A 673 -14.01 11.41 -25.69
N LEU A 674 -13.74 12.72 -25.71
CA LEU A 674 -14.45 13.72 -24.91
C LEU A 674 -15.38 14.51 -25.80
N THR A 675 -16.68 14.39 -25.53
CA THR A 675 -17.74 14.96 -26.38
C THR A 675 -18.53 16.07 -25.70
N ALA A 676 -18.74 15.99 -24.38
CA ALA A 676 -19.41 17.02 -23.59
C ALA A 676 -20.73 17.59 -24.20
N ASN A 677 -21.61 16.75 -24.76
CA ASN A 677 -22.84 17.19 -25.45
C ASN A 677 -24.14 16.97 -24.65
N SER A 678 -24.14 17.20 -23.33
CA SER A 678 -25.39 17.41 -22.55
C SER A 678 -25.80 18.89 -22.44
N GLY A 679 -25.18 19.79 -23.24
CA GLY A 679 -25.61 21.18 -23.40
C GLY A 679 -24.92 22.20 -22.48
N GLY A 680 -23.68 21.97 -22.05
CA GLY A 680 -22.94 22.92 -21.20
C GLY A 680 -21.42 22.75 -21.22
N VAL A 681 -20.72 23.68 -20.55
CA VAL A 681 -19.25 23.79 -20.50
C VAL A 681 -18.69 22.94 -19.34
N ASN A 682 -17.54 22.30 -19.53
CA ASN A 682 -16.81 21.67 -18.43
C ASN A 682 -16.19 22.74 -17.52
N ALA A 683 -16.52 22.73 -16.23
CA ALA A 683 -16.16 23.79 -15.29
C ALA A 683 -15.19 23.30 -14.20
N PHE A 684 -13.95 23.01 -14.58
CA PHE A 684 -12.90 22.55 -13.66
C PHE A 684 -11.50 23.08 -14.03
N LYS A 685 -10.62 23.18 -13.02
CA LYS A 685 -9.19 23.45 -13.18
C LYS A 685 -8.36 22.17 -13.03
N ALA A 686 -7.51 21.87 -14.01
CA ALA A 686 -6.60 20.72 -13.98
C ALA A 686 -5.41 20.90 -14.94
N SER A 687 -4.33 20.18 -14.69
CA SER A 687 -3.27 19.92 -15.68
C SER A 687 -3.56 18.59 -16.37
N TRP A 688 -3.79 18.61 -17.68
CA TRP A 688 -3.98 17.40 -18.49
C TRP A 688 -2.64 16.76 -18.84
N SER A 689 -2.52 15.45 -18.63
CA SER A 689 -1.34 14.66 -18.99
C SER A 689 -1.74 13.47 -19.85
N LEU A 690 -1.46 13.52 -21.14
CA LEU A 690 -1.70 12.44 -22.09
C LEU A 690 -0.41 11.63 -22.20
N ALA A 691 -0.31 10.57 -21.40
CA ALA A 691 0.89 9.74 -21.32
C ALA A 691 0.96 8.72 -22.46
N GLU A 692 -0.17 8.13 -22.82
CA GLU A 692 -0.25 7.07 -23.85
C GLU A 692 -1.57 7.10 -24.63
N GLY A 693 -1.53 6.53 -25.83
CA GLY A 693 -2.71 6.32 -26.67
C GLY A 693 -3.25 7.61 -27.27
N THR A 694 -4.56 7.63 -27.52
CA THR A 694 -5.22 8.76 -28.18
C THR A 694 -6.29 9.40 -27.29
N THR A 695 -6.28 10.73 -27.21
CA THR A 695 -7.41 11.52 -26.68
C THR A 695 -8.02 12.31 -27.82
N ARG A 696 -9.31 12.12 -28.09
CA ARG A 696 -10.06 12.80 -29.14
C ARG A 696 -11.05 13.79 -28.55
N LEU A 697 -11.02 15.01 -29.05
CA LEU A 697 -11.95 16.07 -28.68
C LEU A 697 -12.95 16.28 -29.82
N THR A 698 -14.24 16.26 -29.49
CA THR A 698 -15.32 16.68 -30.39
C THR A 698 -16.05 17.92 -29.85
N ASN A 699 -15.50 18.56 -28.81
CA ASN A 699 -16.00 19.78 -28.18
C ASN A 699 -14.81 20.64 -27.72
N ALA A 700 -14.88 21.96 -27.93
CA ALA A 700 -13.79 22.87 -27.64
C ALA A 700 -13.47 23.03 -26.16
N ASP A 701 -14.47 22.88 -25.29
CA ASP A 701 -14.35 23.05 -23.84
C ASP A 701 -14.07 21.74 -23.11
N ALA A 702 -13.75 20.66 -23.84
CA ALA A 702 -13.56 19.33 -23.27
C ALA A 702 -12.53 19.27 -22.13
N PHE A 703 -11.50 20.13 -22.19
CA PHE A 703 -10.43 20.19 -21.18
C PHE A 703 -10.71 21.12 -19.99
N GLY A 704 -11.90 21.73 -19.90
CA GLY A 704 -12.27 22.60 -18.78
C GLY A 704 -11.93 24.07 -19.05
N TRP A 705 -11.55 24.81 -18.00
CA TRP A 705 -11.23 26.23 -18.11
C TRP A 705 -10.05 26.52 -19.05
N SER A 706 -10.06 27.70 -19.65
CA SER A 706 -9.05 28.13 -20.63
C SER A 706 -7.63 28.27 -20.07
N TYR A 707 -7.46 28.32 -18.75
CA TYR A 707 -6.19 28.38 -18.04
C TYR A 707 -5.56 27.00 -17.78
N ASN A 708 -6.22 25.91 -18.18
CA ASN A 708 -5.69 24.56 -17.98
C ASN A 708 -4.52 24.28 -18.91
N ASP A 709 -3.49 23.65 -18.37
CA ASP A 709 -2.37 23.15 -19.17
C ASP A 709 -2.68 21.76 -19.72
N ALA A 710 -2.11 21.43 -20.88
CA ALA A 710 -2.13 20.07 -21.42
C ALA A 710 -0.76 19.65 -21.90
N ARG A 711 -0.34 18.44 -21.56
CA ARG A 711 0.90 17.82 -22.02
C ARG A 711 0.59 16.54 -22.79
N VAL A 712 1.13 16.44 -24.01
CA VAL A 712 1.12 15.22 -24.82
C VAL A 712 2.53 14.63 -24.78
N ALA A 713 2.67 13.45 -24.16
CA ALA A 713 3.94 12.75 -24.09
C ALA A 713 4.35 12.15 -25.44
N SER A 714 5.64 11.84 -25.58
CA SER A 714 6.13 11.13 -26.76
C SER A 714 5.43 9.77 -26.90
N GLY A 715 4.78 9.54 -28.03
CA GLY A 715 3.99 8.34 -28.28
C GLY A 715 2.49 8.47 -27.99
N ALA A 716 2.02 9.63 -27.53
CA ALA A 716 0.59 9.92 -27.34
C ALA A 716 0.07 10.93 -28.38
N THR A 717 -1.23 10.92 -28.68
CA THR A 717 -1.85 11.84 -29.65
C THR A 717 -3.08 12.54 -29.09
N LEU A 718 -3.12 13.87 -29.24
CA LEU A 718 -4.33 14.69 -29.09
C LEU A 718 -4.99 14.91 -30.46
N GLN A 719 -6.23 14.46 -30.62
CA GLN A 719 -7.00 14.62 -31.85
C GLN A 719 -8.09 15.68 -31.72
N LEU A 720 -8.17 16.59 -32.70
CA LEU A 720 -9.25 17.55 -32.86
C LEU A 720 -10.16 17.07 -33.99
N ALA A 721 -11.40 16.76 -33.66
CA ALA A 721 -12.41 16.30 -34.62
C ALA A 721 -13.33 17.46 -35.03
N GLY A 722 -12.81 18.38 -35.86
CA GLY A 722 -13.57 19.53 -36.37
C GLY A 722 -13.88 20.60 -35.32
N VAL A 723 -13.09 20.68 -34.24
CA VAL A 723 -13.26 21.64 -33.15
C VAL A 723 -11.97 22.41 -32.86
N GLY A 724 -12.12 23.59 -32.26
CA GLY A 724 -11.00 24.30 -31.64
C GLY A 724 -10.58 23.67 -30.30
N LEU A 725 -9.40 24.03 -29.81
CA LEU A 725 -8.94 23.66 -28.47
C LEU A 725 -9.11 24.85 -27.50
N GLY A 726 -10.00 24.72 -26.52
CA GLY A 726 -10.40 25.79 -25.58
C GLY A 726 -9.35 26.20 -24.54
N LEU A 727 -8.07 25.87 -24.72
CA LEU A 727 -6.99 26.17 -23.76
C LEU A 727 -6.29 27.51 -24.02
N ALA A 728 -7.02 28.58 -24.36
CA ALA A 728 -6.42 29.82 -24.84
C ALA A 728 -5.32 30.41 -23.91
N ASN A 729 -5.45 30.22 -22.58
CA ASN A 729 -4.57 30.82 -21.59
C ASN A 729 -3.57 29.85 -20.94
N GLY A 730 -3.79 28.53 -21.05
CA GLY A 730 -2.90 27.50 -20.52
C GLY A 730 -1.97 26.91 -21.59
N THR A 731 -0.85 26.34 -21.19
CA THR A 731 0.21 25.84 -22.09
C THR A 731 -0.14 24.48 -22.69
N LEU A 732 0.03 24.33 -24.01
CA LEU A 732 -0.01 23.03 -24.68
C LEU A 732 1.41 22.54 -24.95
N THR A 733 1.86 21.52 -24.22
CA THR A 733 3.18 20.90 -24.43
C THR A 733 3.04 19.65 -25.31
N LEU A 734 3.85 19.55 -26.37
CA LEU A 734 3.80 18.47 -27.36
C LEU A 734 5.15 17.77 -27.48
N GLY A 735 5.17 16.46 -27.23
CA GLY A 735 6.33 15.59 -27.40
C GLY A 735 6.13 14.53 -28.48
N GLY A 736 7.15 14.36 -29.32
CA GLY A 736 7.27 13.27 -30.29
C GLY A 736 6.33 13.36 -31.49
N MET A 737 6.28 12.27 -32.26
CA MET A 737 5.48 12.17 -33.49
C MET A 737 4.04 11.68 -33.25
N GLY A 738 3.67 11.49 -31.99
CA GLY A 738 2.41 10.85 -31.59
C GLY A 738 2.44 9.32 -31.63
N VAL A 739 1.26 8.70 -31.49
CA VAL A 739 1.08 7.26 -31.68
C VAL A 739 1.50 6.86 -33.11
N SER A 740 2.16 5.71 -33.29
CA SER A 740 2.57 5.27 -34.63
C SER A 740 1.38 5.24 -35.61
N GLY A 741 1.55 5.84 -36.79
CA GLY A 741 0.49 5.96 -37.81
C GLY A 741 -0.63 6.96 -37.48
N SER A 742 -0.57 7.65 -36.34
CA SER A 742 -1.59 8.63 -35.96
C SER A 742 -1.42 9.99 -36.64
N GLY A 743 -0.31 10.25 -37.31
CA GLY A 743 -0.10 11.50 -38.03
C GLY A 743 0.25 12.70 -37.15
N GLY A 744 0.55 12.55 -35.85
CA GLY A 744 1.11 13.65 -35.03
C GLY A 744 0.84 13.56 -33.53
N ALA A 745 1.60 14.30 -32.73
CA ALA A 745 1.29 14.53 -31.31
C ALA A 745 0.02 15.40 -31.17
N LEU A 746 -0.13 16.40 -32.04
CA LEU A 746 -1.40 17.09 -32.29
C LEU A 746 -1.90 16.70 -33.69
N ARG A 747 -3.16 16.30 -33.82
CA ARG A 747 -3.75 15.89 -35.11
C ARG A 747 -5.14 16.50 -35.30
N SER A 748 -5.34 17.24 -36.38
CA SER A 748 -6.67 17.68 -36.84
C SER A 748 -7.19 16.68 -37.88
N LEU A 749 -8.38 16.11 -37.63
CA LEU A 749 -8.96 15.06 -38.48
C LEU A 749 -9.63 15.62 -39.75
N SER A 750 -10.42 16.68 -39.59
CA SER A 750 -11.22 17.26 -40.68
C SER A 750 -11.80 18.62 -40.28
N GLY A 751 -12.30 19.38 -41.25
CA GLY A 751 -12.96 20.66 -40.99
C GLY A 751 -11.98 21.77 -40.60
N THR A 752 -12.44 22.72 -39.79
CA THR A 752 -11.63 23.85 -39.30
C THR A 752 -11.32 23.67 -37.82
N GLY A 753 -10.10 23.23 -37.50
CA GLY A 753 -9.56 23.24 -36.15
C GLY A 753 -8.86 24.57 -35.84
N SER A 754 -8.85 24.98 -34.58
CA SER A 754 -8.18 26.21 -34.18
C SER A 754 -7.59 26.14 -32.77
N LEU A 755 -6.40 26.71 -32.62
CA LEU A 755 -5.82 27.13 -31.34
C LEU A 755 -5.87 28.66 -31.36
N ALA A 756 -6.94 29.23 -30.80
CA ALA A 756 -7.18 30.67 -30.79
C ALA A 756 -6.09 31.43 -30.02
N ALA A 757 -5.92 32.71 -30.37
CA ALA A 757 -4.98 33.59 -29.68
C ALA A 757 -5.29 33.68 -28.18
N GLY A 758 -4.25 33.76 -27.36
CA GLY A 758 -4.34 33.84 -25.91
C GLY A 758 -2.96 33.82 -25.27
N THR A 759 -2.90 33.82 -23.94
CA THR A 759 -1.62 33.95 -23.20
C THR A 759 -0.81 32.66 -23.15
N GLY A 760 -1.40 31.51 -23.46
CA GLY A 760 -0.71 30.22 -23.40
C GLY A 760 0.17 29.99 -24.64
N ALA A 761 1.31 29.31 -24.46
CA ALA A 761 2.19 28.89 -25.58
C ALA A 761 1.90 27.45 -26.04
N VAL A 762 2.33 27.11 -27.26
CA VAL A 762 2.49 25.71 -27.71
C VAL A 762 3.97 25.36 -27.60
N VAL A 763 4.35 24.41 -26.75
CA VAL A 763 5.75 24.10 -26.47
C VAL A 763 6.14 22.76 -27.10
N LEU A 764 7.15 22.76 -27.97
CA LEU A 764 7.73 21.56 -28.58
C LEU A 764 8.93 21.08 -27.77
N THR A 765 8.92 19.86 -27.26
CA THR A 765 9.94 19.40 -26.28
C THR A 765 10.94 18.37 -26.82
N THR A 766 10.75 17.86 -28.03
CA THR A 766 11.57 16.78 -28.61
C THR A 766 12.15 17.19 -29.96
N GLY A 767 13.27 16.59 -30.39
CA GLY A 767 13.92 16.93 -31.67
C GLY A 767 13.00 16.94 -32.89
N SER A 768 11.91 16.15 -32.87
CA SER A 768 10.82 16.22 -33.86
C SER A 768 9.47 16.06 -33.18
N THR A 769 8.57 17.03 -33.36
CA THR A 769 7.21 17.04 -32.85
C THR A 769 6.20 17.14 -33.99
N GLY A 770 5.33 16.13 -34.11
CA GLY A 770 4.35 16.04 -35.21
C GLY A 770 3.10 16.89 -34.99
N ILE A 771 2.76 17.76 -35.94
CA ILE A 771 1.46 18.43 -36.07
C ILE A 771 0.81 18.00 -37.38
N GLY A 772 -0.21 17.15 -37.26
CA GLY A 772 -0.96 16.59 -38.37
C GLY A 772 -2.21 17.36 -38.70
N VAL A 773 -2.45 17.56 -40.00
CA VAL A 773 -3.73 18.01 -40.53
C VAL A 773 -4.13 17.04 -41.63
N ASP A 774 -5.02 16.11 -41.32
CA ASP A 774 -5.40 15.06 -42.27
C ASP A 774 -6.13 15.67 -43.47
N ALA A 775 -7.14 16.51 -43.17
CA ALA A 775 -7.94 17.26 -44.13
C ALA A 775 -8.38 18.60 -43.51
N GLY A 776 -8.73 19.58 -44.36
CA GLY A 776 -9.19 20.91 -43.92
C GLY A 776 -8.06 21.82 -43.44
N ILE A 777 -8.33 22.60 -42.39
CA ILE A 777 -7.45 23.66 -41.89
C ILE A 777 -7.27 23.50 -40.37
N LEU A 778 -6.03 23.64 -39.90
CA LEU A 778 -5.71 23.90 -38.50
C LEU A 778 -5.00 25.25 -38.39
N THR A 779 -5.60 26.20 -37.67
CA THR A 779 -4.97 27.51 -37.40
C THR A 779 -4.39 27.54 -36.00
N ILE A 780 -3.10 27.82 -35.86
CA ILE A 780 -2.42 28.06 -34.59
C ILE A 780 -2.09 29.56 -34.49
N ALA A 781 -2.89 30.28 -33.71
CA ALA A 781 -2.72 31.72 -33.45
C ALA A 781 -2.00 31.99 -32.12
N ARG A 782 -1.22 31.02 -31.64
CA ARG A 782 -0.44 31.07 -30.40
C ARG A 782 1.03 30.88 -30.70
N THR A 783 1.90 31.53 -29.93
CA THR A 783 3.34 31.34 -30.05
C THR A 783 3.71 29.87 -29.82
N ILE A 784 4.39 29.30 -30.80
CA ILE A 784 5.06 28.01 -30.71
C ILE A 784 6.50 28.27 -30.23
N SER A 785 6.92 27.59 -29.16
CA SER A 785 8.22 27.74 -28.52
C SER A 785 8.81 26.37 -28.13
N GLY A 786 9.97 26.37 -27.46
CA GLY A 786 10.64 25.16 -26.97
C GLY A 786 11.81 24.71 -27.83
N SER A 787 12.51 23.66 -27.39
CA SER A 787 13.72 23.18 -28.06
C SER A 787 13.45 22.30 -29.28
N GLY A 788 12.21 21.81 -29.43
CA GLY A 788 11.83 20.84 -30.44
C GLY A 788 11.61 21.39 -31.84
N GLY A 789 11.64 20.51 -32.84
CA GLY A 789 11.35 20.82 -34.24
C GLY A 789 9.89 20.56 -34.61
N LEU A 790 9.34 21.37 -35.51
CA LEU A 790 7.98 21.21 -36.04
C LEU A 790 7.99 20.20 -37.21
N VAL A 791 7.20 19.14 -37.15
CA VAL A 791 6.99 18.24 -38.29
C VAL A 791 5.54 18.29 -38.74
N LYS A 792 5.27 18.85 -39.92
CA LYS A 792 3.95 18.89 -40.53
C LYS A 792 3.66 17.59 -41.28
N THR A 793 2.53 16.99 -40.97
CA THR A 793 2.01 15.74 -41.53
C THR A 793 0.56 15.90 -42.02
N GLY A 794 0.08 14.96 -42.81
CA GLY A 794 -1.29 14.97 -43.37
C GLY A 794 -1.47 15.97 -44.53
N SER A 795 -2.52 15.77 -45.32
CA SER A 795 -2.73 16.50 -46.59
C SER A 795 -3.30 17.91 -46.44
N GLY A 796 -3.88 18.24 -45.29
CA GLY A 796 -4.51 19.52 -45.02
C GLY A 796 -3.53 20.66 -44.74
N ARG A 797 -4.10 21.83 -44.44
CA ARG A 797 -3.37 23.11 -44.28
C ARG A 797 -3.17 23.47 -42.81
N LEU A 798 -1.93 23.73 -42.41
CA LEU A 798 -1.56 24.29 -41.11
C LEU A 798 -1.26 25.79 -41.28
N VAL A 799 -2.02 26.65 -40.60
CA VAL A 799 -1.80 28.10 -40.59
C VAL A 799 -1.09 28.49 -39.30
N LEU A 800 0.08 29.12 -39.41
CA LEU A 800 0.85 29.67 -38.31
C LEU A 800 0.63 31.18 -38.28
N ALA A 801 -0.17 31.65 -37.33
CA ALA A 801 -0.63 33.04 -37.28
C ALA A 801 0.08 33.91 -36.22
N ALA A 802 0.90 33.32 -35.35
CA ALA A 802 1.66 34.03 -34.32
C ALA A 802 3.17 33.99 -34.60
N ALA A 803 3.91 34.93 -34.00
CA ALA A 803 5.37 34.88 -33.98
C ALA A 803 5.85 33.69 -33.14
N ASN A 804 6.79 32.92 -33.69
CA ASN A 804 7.24 31.64 -33.13
C ASN A 804 8.74 31.67 -32.78
N SER A 805 9.11 30.96 -31.71
CA SER A 805 10.46 30.99 -31.11
C SER A 805 11.03 29.60 -30.80
N TYR A 806 10.45 28.53 -31.35
CA TYR A 806 10.99 27.19 -31.20
C TYR A 806 12.36 27.07 -31.89
N SER A 807 13.31 26.36 -31.28
CA SER A 807 14.70 26.31 -31.77
C SER A 807 14.99 25.16 -32.75
N GLY A 808 14.10 24.18 -32.87
CA GLY A 808 14.24 23.08 -33.83
C GLY A 808 13.82 23.46 -35.25
N GLY A 809 14.25 22.68 -36.24
CA GLY A 809 13.88 22.92 -37.64
C GLY A 809 12.41 22.62 -37.95
N THR A 810 11.94 23.06 -39.11
CA THR A 810 10.58 22.79 -39.61
C THR A 810 10.64 21.78 -40.75
N THR A 811 10.00 20.63 -40.62
CA THR A 811 9.95 19.59 -41.67
C THR A 811 8.52 19.42 -42.17
N LEU A 812 8.32 19.48 -43.48
CA LEU A 812 7.03 19.22 -44.13
C LEU A 812 7.09 17.86 -44.81
N LEU A 813 6.29 16.92 -44.32
CA LEU A 813 6.13 15.59 -44.92
C LEU A 813 4.97 15.55 -45.92
N ALA A 814 3.90 16.34 -45.69
CA ALA A 814 2.77 16.50 -46.60
C ALA A 814 1.95 17.78 -46.34
N GLY A 815 1.13 18.16 -47.32
CA GLY A 815 0.13 19.23 -47.21
C GLY A 815 0.72 20.64 -47.31
N THR A 816 0.04 21.62 -46.70
CA THR A 816 0.46 23.03 -46.76
C THR A 816 0.77 23.58 -45.37
N VAL A 817 1.86 24.34 -45.24
CA VAL A 817 2.09 25.26 -44.12
C VAL A 817 1.93 26.68 -44.65
N GLU A 818 1.06 27.47 -44.02
CA GLU A 818 0.85 28.88 -44.33
C GLU A 818 1.36 29.73 -43.17
N ALA A 819 2.35 30.57 -43.41
CA ALA A 819 2.89 31.51 -42.44
C ALA A 819 2.22 32.88 -42.63
N SER A 820 1.60 33.44 -41.60
CA SER A 820 0.95 34.76 -41.69
C SER A 820 1.92 35.94 -41.58
N SER A 821 3.18 35.70 -41.22
CA SER A 821 4.27 36.67 -41.21
C SER A 821 5.63 35.93 -41.29
N ALA A 822 6.72 36.64 -41.62
CA ALA A 822 8.06 36.04 -41.56
C ALA A 822 8.40 35.48 -40.16
N ALA A 823 7.94 36.15 -39.10
CA ALA A 823 8.12 35.71 -37.72
C ALA A 823 7.30 34.48 -37.34
N ALA A 824 6.32 34.08 -38.17
CA ALA A 824 5.55 32.86 -37.95
C ALA A 824 6.33 31.58 -38.26
N LEU A 825 7.50 31.69 -38.90
CA LEU A 825 8.49 30.63 -38.98
C LEU A 825 9.62 31.01 -38.03
N ALA A 826 10.08 30.08 -37.19
CA ALA A 826 11.04 30.43 -36.15
C ALA A 826 12.35 31.01 -36.73
N SER A 827 12.77 32.17 -36.23
CA SER A 827 13.98 32.87 -36.66
C SER A 827 15.11 32.72 -35.64
N GLY A 828 16.09 31.86 -35.92
CA GLY A 828 17.29 31.64 -35.10
C GLY A 828 18.11 30.48 -35.67
N SER A 829 19.44 30.48 -35.52
CA SER A 829 20.37 29.52 -36.13
C SER A 829 19.93 28.05 -35.96
N SER A 830 20.00 27.26 -37.04
CA SER A 830 19.37 25.94 -37.27
C SER A 830 17.83 25.85 -37.18
N ALA A 831 17.15 26.76 -36.48
CA ALA A 831 15.67 26.85 -36.38
C ALA A 831 15.00 27.36 -37.68
N GLY A 832 15.71 28.16 -38.49
CA GLY A 832 15.24 28.63 -39.80
C GLY A 832 15.30 27.58 -40.92
N ARG A 833 15.79 26.35 -40.65
CA ARG A 833 15.86 25.30 -41.67
C ARG A 833 14.48 24.71 -41.89
N ILE A 834 13.90 25.02 -43.05
CA ILE A 834 12.70 24.36 -43.57
C ILE A 834 13.14 23.21 -44.48
N THR A 835 12.70 21.99 -44.16
CA THR A 835 12.93 20.79 -44.98
C THR A 835 11.60 20.36 -45.57
N ILE A 836 11.46 20.47 -46.89
CA ILE A 836 10.26 20.03 -47.61
C ILE A 836 10.55 18.67 -48.22
N VAL A 837 9.96 17.62 -47.65
CA VAL A 837 9.97 16.25 -48.18
C VAL A 837 8.77 16.04 -49.10
N GLY A 838 7.61 16.59 -48.71
CA GLY A 838 6.40 16.63 -49.51
C GLY A 838 5.47 17.75 -49.02
N GLY A 839 4.91 18.54 -49.95
CA GLY A 839 3.99 19.64 -49.62
C GLY A 839 4.48 21.03 -50.07
N THR A 840 3.82 22.07 -49.55
CA THR A 840 4.02 23.47 -49.95
C THR A 840 4.11 24.38 -48.73
N VAL A 841 4.98 25.38 -48.77
CA VAL A 841 4.99 26.50 -47.82
C VAL A 841 4.43 27.74 -48.53
N THR A 842 3.42 28.37 -47.94
CA THR A 842 2.90 29.66 -48.36
C THR A 842 3.44 30.73 -47.42
N LEU A 843 4.14 31.71 -47.97
CA LEU A 843 4.72 32.85 -47.26
C LEU A 843 3.87 34.11 -47.51
N PRO A 844 3.91 35.09 -46.60
CA PRO A 844 3.31 36.40 -46.86
C PRO A 844 4.08 37.11 -48.00
N ALA A 845 3.49 38.17 -48.56
CA ALA A 845 4.05 38.87 -49.73
C ALA A 845 5.23 39.80 -49.38
N ASP A 846 5.46 40.07 -48.09
CA ASP A 846 6.46 41.00 -47.55
C ASP A 846 7.66 40.32 -46.88
#